data_AF-A0A367AS03-F1
#
_entry.id   AF-A0A367AS03-F1
#
_cell.length_a   1.000
_cell.length_b   1.000
_cell.length_c   1.000
_cell.angle_alpha   90.00
_cell.angle_beta   90.00
_cell.angle_gamma   90.00
#
_symmetry.space_group_name_H-M   'P 1'
#
loop_
_entity.id
_entity.type
_entity.pdbx_description
1 polymer ?
#
loop_
_entity_poly.entity_id
_entity_poly.type
_entity_poly.pdbx_seq_one_letter_code
_entity_poly.pdbx_strand_id
1 'polypeptide(L)'
;MPERRVVLGCAVPSPRPRRAAVLLVALLGGPLVLAGCAPELVDGTIEPFTTTGGEVVAEESCAGGEFDCVTLTVPSDHFAPASREWEVTFAVRPADGEARGVVVTATGGPGSSGIQLAESYVAAMDPSITDSYDLVFFDQRGIGRSEPFRCDDALAGFDAVIDASADEGDRDRYARLAEGFAEDCFAEAGVFPSEAPLFATRQAVEDLEVFREWYGADALTLYGESYGTQFQQAYAAAHPDRVTSLVLDGVVDPQTPIRSFAAESARAYSDVLALTLTGCDAEPLCADDAPGLSVAAYDELAAELAETPREYSYPLPDGGTEERELTVEELEAAAAGSMSVPHHRLRFARAVNAAVEGDAVPLARLAAANSGADPNTGEVVPDPSFSPALFLAVECQDFPFVPEGSSPRAELDVWLDGAAAAGVEGLRLDDLYYADLPCLFWPRGDEPAPPPPAPVDPAHPVLLLTADTDPNTPAANAVRVHDRDPDSALVVLTGGPHVLFGWGYPCVDRAVLRLLESGQLPARAETTCDDDFGLPYEPLPPGSEEGYEDPYETVALITAELLGPSFEAWPALEPLVLGCPEGGTAEYAMNFSGTVMIELDACAWTPDVPVDGTVEVADGGYGEPTMTVRLPFAMLEAEDGEVDGLFRDQPVR
;
A
#
# COMPACT_ATOMS: atom_id res chain seq x y z
N MET A 1 60.30 -9.16 33.48
CA MET A 1 60.26 -9.86 32.17
C MET A 1 59.69 -11.25 32.38
N PRO A 2 58.71 -11.68 31.58
CA PRO A 2 57.45 -10.97 31.36
C PRO A 2 56.26 -11.77 31.89
N GLU A 3 55.15 -11.08 32.15
CA GLU A 3 53.90 -11.66 32.66
C GLU A 3 53.11 -12.31 31.52
N ARG A 4 52.44 -13.44 31.81
CA ARG A 4 51.44 -14.03 30.90
C ARG A 4 50.11 -13.32 31.10
N ARG A 5 49.70 -12.47 30.16
CA ARG A 5 48.29 -12.09 30.00
C ARG A 5 47.59 -13.16 29.17
N VAL A 6 46.54 -13.75 29.73
CA VAL A 6 45.52 -14.46 28.96
C VAL A 6 44.59 -13.38 28.42
N VAL A 7 44.45 -13.30 27.10
CA VAL A 7 43.41 -12.47 26.46
C VAL A 7 42.19 -13.36 26.30
N LEU A 8 41.20 -13.17 27.16
CA LEU A 8 39.83 -13.57 26.90
C LEU A 8 39.27 -12.56 25.90
N GLY A 9 39.21 -12.95 24.62
CA GLY A 9 38.43 -12.23 23.64
C GLY A 9 36.96 -12.56 23.86
N CYS A 10 36.23 -11.68 24.54
CA CYS A 10 34.78 -11.68 24.41
C CYS A 10 34.48 -11.14 23.01
N ALA A 11 33.92 -11.97 22.14
CA ALA A 11 33.18 -11.46 21.00
C ALA A 11 32.02 -10.62 21.56
N VAL A 12 31.98 -9.34 21.21
CA VAL A 12 30.82 -8.50 21.44
C VAL A 12 29.86 -8.85 20.31
N PRO A 13 28.63 -9.33 20.57
CA PRO A 13 27.63 -9.44 19.53
C PRO A 13 27.38 -8.02 19.00
N SER A 14 27.46 -7.84 17.68
CA SER A 14 26.89 -6.66 17.03
C SER A 14 25.41 -6.56 17.40
N PRO A 15 24.88 -5.35 17.66
CA PRO A 15 23.44 -5.20 17.82
C PRO A 15 22.80 -5.51 16.47
N ARG A 16 21.90 -6.49 16.45
CA ARG A 16 21.10 -6.82 15.27
C ARG A 16 20.04 -5.73 15.06
N PRO A 17 19.72 -5.33 13.81
CA PRO A 17 18.47 -4.62 13.54
C PRO A 17 17.26 -5.50 13.91
N ARG A 18 16.11 -4.87 14.12
CA ARG A 18 14.92 -5.43 14.78
C ARG A 18 14.08 -6.22 13.77
N ARG A 19 13.51 -7.37 14.17
CA ARG A 19 13.17 -8.46 13.23
C ARG A 19 11.68 -8.72 12.96
N ALA A 20 10.75 -7.90 13.46
CA ALA A 20 9.31 -8.13 13.20
C ALA A 20 8.46 -6.88 12.87
N ALA A 21 9.01 -5.66 12.93
CA ALA A 21 8.29 -4.45 12.50
C ALA A 21 7.99 -4.45 10.98
N VAL A 22 8.74 -5.24 10.22
CA VAL A 22 8.62 -5.49 8.77
C VAL A 22 7.22 -5.87 8.36
N LEU A 23 6.61 -6.87 9.01
CA LEU A 23 5.26 -7.32 8.65
C LEU A 23 4.24 -6.21 8.90
N LEU A 24 4.22 -5.57 10.05
CA LEU A 24 3.21 -4.54 10.35
C LEU A 24 3.32 -3.26 9.50
N VAL A 25 4.45 -3.02 8.82
CA VAL A 25 4.57 -1.92 7.84
C VAL A 25 4.28 -2.42 6.42
N ALA A 26 4.75 -3.61 6.03
CA ALA A 26 4.44 -4.20 4.72
C ALA A 26 2.97 -4.62 4.55
N LEU A 27 2.28 -4.94 5.66
CA LEU A 27 0.84 -5.19 5.74
C LEU A 27 0.00 -3.91 5.64
N LEU A 28 0.61 -2.74 5.82
CA LEU A 28 -0.10 -1.45 5.92
C LEU A 28 0.28 -0.46 4.81
N GLY A 29 1.39 -0.71 4.10
CA GLY A 29 1.67 -0.16 2.76
C GLY A 29 0.90 -0.86 1.61
N GLY A 30 0.13 -1.91 1.92
CA GLY A 30 -0.78 -2.60 1.00
C GLY A 30 -2.04 -3.02 1.76
N PRO A 31 -3.22 -2.41 1.51
CA PRO A 31 -4.36 -2.48 2.43
C PRO A 31 -5.07 -3.84 2.51
N LEU A 32 -5.00 -4.49 3.67
CA LEU A 32 -6.01 -5.46 4.11
C LEU A 32 -7.18 -4.70 4.80
N VAL A 33 -8.39 -5.24 5.02
CA VAL A 33 -8.73 -6.19 6.12
C VAL A 33 -9.81 -7.23 5.68
N LEU A 34 -10.81 -7.59 6.52
CA LEU A 34 -11.24 -9.00 6.72
C LEU A 34 -12.80 -9.24 7.10
N ALA A 35 -13.46 -10.47 7.12
CA ALA A 35 -14.99 -10.70 7.08
C ALA A 35 -15.81 -11.86 7.83
N GLY A 36 -16.87 -12.50 7.28
CA GLY A 36 -17.68 -13.67 7.76
C GLY A 36 -17.61 -14.22 9.22
N CYS A 37 -18.73 -14.33 9.96
CA CYS A 37 -19.98 -14.99 9.53
C CYS A 37 -21.27 -14.16 9.74
N ALA A 38 -22.14 -14.21 8.72
CA ALA A 38 -23.56 -13.80 8.69
C ALA A 38 -24.01 -12.74 9.73
N PRO A 39 -23.81 -11.44 9.45
CA PRO A 39 -24.32 -10.37 10.30
C PRO A 39 -25.82 -10.12 10.08
N GLU A 40 -26.42 -9.56 11.13
CA GLU A 40 -27.71 -8.88 11.05
C GLU A 40 -27.45 -7.52 10.39
N LEU A 41 -28.08 -7.25 9.23
CA LEU A 41 -27.88 -5.98 8.50
C LEU A 41 -28.14 -4.80 9.41
N VAL A 42 -27.18 -3.90 9.54
CA VAL A 42 -27.37 -2.62 10.24
C VAL A 42 -28.18 -1.71 9.32
N ASP A 43 -29.50 -1.81 9.42
CA ASP A 43 -30.44 -0.88 8.77
C ASP A 43 -30.06 0.55 9.15
N GLY A 44 -30.16 1.49 8.21
CA GLY A 44 -29.58 2.84 8.27
C GLY A 44 -30.26 3.79 9.25
N THR A 45 -30.45 3.38 10.51
CA THR A 45 -31.04 4.20 11.56
C THR A 45 -30.05 5.24 12.04
N ILE A 46 -30.05 6.39 11.36
CA ILE A 46 -29.32 7.60 11.73
C ILE A 46 -29.55 7.91 13.21
N GLU A 47 -28.51 7.78 14.03
CA GLU A 47 -28.53 8.35 15.37
C GLU A 47 -28.50 9.89 15.27
N PRO A 48 -29.22 10.61 16.15
CA PRO A 48 -29.29 12.07 16.04
C PRO A 48 -27.94 12.72 16.37
N PHE A 49 -27.19 13.08 15.31
CA PHE A 49 -25.96 13.88 15.41
C PHE A 49 -26.24 15.34 15.82
N THR A 50 -25.20 16.06 16.21
CA THR A 50 -25.29 17.48 16.59
C THR A 50 -24.67 18.38 15.52
N THR A 51 -25.47 19.25 14.89
CA THR A 51 -24.99 20.28 13.94
C THR A 51 -24.27 21.40 14.69
N THR A 52 -23.06 21.10 15.15
CA THR A 52 -22.15 22.00 15.88
C THR A 52 -20.77 21.88 15.25
N GLY A 53 -20.01 22.98 15.17
CA GLY A 53 -18.76 23.05 14.40
C GLY A 53 -18.90 23.93 13.15
N GLY A 54 -17.94 23.81 12.23
CA GLY A 54 -17.86 24.61 11.01
C GLY A 54 -17.30 26.01 11.20
N GLU A 55 -16.67 26.32 12.35
CA GLU A 55 -15.90 27.56 12.49
C GLU A 55 -14.52 27.37 11.85
N VAL A 56 -14.13 28.30 10.98
CA VAL A 56 -12.81 28.30 10.32
C VAL A 56 -11.74 28.70 11.33
N VAL A 57 -10.80 27.79 11.59
CA VAL A 57 -9.61 28.04 12.42
C VAL A 57 -8.47 28.60 11.57
N ALA A 58 -8.27 28.05 10.37
CA ALA A 58 -7.22 28.44 9.44
C ALA A 58 -7.66 28.30 7.97
N GLU A 59 -7.15 29.20 7.14
CA GLU A 59 -7.20 29.16 5.67
C GLU A 59 -5.79 29.51 5.18
N GLU A 60 -5.13 28.59 4.47
CA GLU A 60 -3.81 28.81 3.87
C GLU A 60 -3.60 27.89 2.67
N SER A 61 -2.72 28.27 1.74
CA SER A 61 -2.36 27.38 0.63
C SER A 61 -1.69 26.11 1.17
N CYS A 62 -2.06 24.94 0.64
CA CYS A 62 -1.43 23.67 0.97
C CYS A 62 0.04 23.64 0.50
N ALA A 63 0.79 22.60 0.92
CA ALA A 63 2.09 22.32 0.30
C ALA A 63 1.90 22.05 -1.21
N GLY A 64 2.90 22.38 -2.03
CA GLY A 64 2.86 22.30 -3.49
C GLY A 64 2.11 23.47 -4.16
N GLY A 65 0.95 23.83 -3.63
CA GLY A 65 0.28 25.12 -3.85
C GLY A 65 -0.84 25.13 -4.89
N GLU A 66 -1.28 23.97 -5.36
CA GLU A 66 -2.48 23.84 -6.21
C GLU A 66 -3.80 23.88 -5.40
N PHE A 67 -3.74 23.59 -4.10
CA PHE A 67 -4.89 23.54 -3.19
C PHE A 67 -4.87 24.66 -2.14
N ASP A 68 -6.06 25.11 -1.74
CA ASP A 68 -6.30 25.90 -0.53
C ASP A 68 -6.73 24.96 0.62
N CYS A 69 -5.96 24.93 1.70
CA CYS A 69 -6.20 24.13 2.89
C CYS A 69 -7.02 24.92 3.91
N VAL A 70 -8.13 24.33 4.36
CA VAL A 70 -9.08 24.91 5.30
C VAL A 70 -9.22 24.00 6.52
N THR A 71 -8.95 24.52 7.71
CA THR A 71 -9.14 23.81 8.98
C THR A 71 -10.43 24.28 9.64
N LEU A 72 -11.34 23.33 9.88
CA LEU A 72 -12.64 23.54 10.52
C LEU A 72 -12.65 22.96 11.93
N THR A 73 -13.37 23.60 12.86
CA THR A 73 -13.74 22.96 14.13
C THR A 73 -14.86 21.95 13.92
N VAL A 74 -14.73 20.79 14.54
CA VAL A 74 -15.77 19.76 14.65
C VAL A 74 -15.91 19.31 16.10
N PRO A 75 -17.04 18.72 16.51
CA PRO A 75 -17.16 18.00 17.77
C PRO A 75 -16.21 16.80 17.77
N SER A 76 -15.41 16.66 18.84
CA SER A 76 -14.58 15.46 19.04
C SER A 76 -15.45 14.20 19.14
N ASP A 77 -16.66 14.34 19.66
CA ASP A 77 -17.73 13.34 19.58
C ASP A 77 -19.00 14.02 19.08
N HIS A 78 -19.46 13.63 17.88
CA HIS A 78 -20.66 14.16 17.21
C HIS A 78 -21.97 13.67 17.82
N PHE A 79 -21.93 12.51 18.50
CA PHE A 79 -23.08 11.83 19.08
C PHE A 79 -23.27 12.19 20.58
N ALA A 80 -22.29 12.86 21.19
CA ALA A 80 -22.41 13.45 22.51
C ALA A 80 -23.10 14.84 22.47
N PRO A 81 -24.04 15.16 23.38
CA PRO A 81 -24.66 16.48 23.46
C PRO A 81 -23.72 17.66 23.81
N ALA A 82 -22.50 17.35 24.25
CA ALA A 82 -21.41 18.29 24.48
C ALA A 82 -20.09 17.52 24.53
N SER A 83 -19.16 17.85 23.63
CA SER A 83 -17.81 17.30 23.53
C SER A 83 -16.78 18.43 23.41
N ARG A 84 -15.47 18.13 23.32
CA ARG A 84 -14.46 19.17 23.05
C ARG A 84 -14.46 19.49 21.55
N GLU A 85 -13.86 20.62 21.19
CA GLU A 85 -13.53 20.87 19.78
C GLU A 85 -12.39 19.95 19.36
N TRP A 86 -12.40 19.60 18.08
CA TRP A 86 -11.37 18.90 17.33
C TRP A 86 -11.15 19.67 16.01
N GLU A 87 -9.92 19.76 15.53
CA GLU A 87 -9.58 20.42 14.27
C GLU A 87 -9.42 19.40 13.12
N VAL A 88 -10.15 19.59 12.01
CA VAL A 88 -10.05 18.76 10.79
C VAL A 88 -9.76 19.63 9.58
N THR A 89 -8.76 19.24 8.79
CA THR A 89 -8.31 19.99 7.61
C THR A 89 -8.74 19.31 6.30
N PHE A 90 -9.25 20.14 5.39
CA PHE A 90 -9.64 19.79 4.03
C PHE A 90 -8.77 20.58 3.05
N ALA A 91 -8.29 19.94 1.98
CA ALA A 91 -7.63 20.58 0.86
C ALA A 91 -8.63 20.74 -0.29
N VAL A 92 -8.85 21.97 -0.73
CA VAL A 92 -9.82 22.33 -1.77
C VAL A 92 -9.10 22.91 -2.99
N ARG A 93 -9.35 22.35 -4.17
CA ARG A 93 -8.94 22.91 -5.46
C ARG A 93 -10.19 23.26 -6.26
N PRO A 94 -10.48 24.54 -6.52
CA PRO A 94 -11.59 24.93 -7.40
C PRO A 94 -11.43 24.37 -8.82
N ALA A 95 -12.56 24.20 -9.53
CA ALA A 95 -12.53 23.89 -10.95
C ALA A 95 -11.84 25.01 -11.75
N ASP A 96 -11.08 24.65 -12.80
CA ASP A 96 -10.47 25.63 -13.71
C ASP A 96 -11.53 26.37 -14.57
N GLY A 97 -12.71 25.76 -14.73
CA GLY A 97 -13.86 26.26 -15.49
C GLY A 97 -15.09 26.64 -14.64
N GLU A 98 -16.27 26.21 -15.08
CA GLU A 98 -17.53 26.35 -14.32
C GLU A 98 -17.80 25.03 -13.59
N ALA A 99 -17.66 25.04 -12.26
CA ALA A 99 -17.87 23.87 -11.43
C ALA A 99 -19.29 23.29 -11.59
N ARG A 100 -19.35 21.99 -11.89
CA ARG A 100 -20.58 21.19 -12.01
C ARG A 100 -21.01 20.59 -10.68
N GLY A 101 -20.10 20.53 -9.71
CA GLY A 101 -20.28 19.98 -8.37
C GLY A 101 -18.93 19.79 -7.68
N VAL A 102 -18.97 19.19 -6.50
CA VAL A 102 -17.79 18.88 -5.69
C VAL A 102 -17.49 17.39 -5.76
N VAL A 103 -16.26 17.01 -6.08
CA VAL A 103 -15.77 15.63 -5.95
C VAL A 103 -14.96 15.53 -4.66
N VAL A 104 -15.36 14.64 -3.77
CA VAL A 104 -14.64 14.33 -2.54
C VAL A 104 -13.97 12.98 -2.68
N THR A 105 -12.64 12.97 -2.57
CA THR A 105 -11.82 11.76 -2.56
C THR A 105 -11.53 11.34 -1.11
N ALA A 106 -12.00 10.17 -0.72
CA ALA A 106 -11.55 9.48 0.48
C ALA A 106 -10.49 8.44 0.05
N THR A 107 -9.24 8.66 0.46
CA THR A 107 -8.13 7.74 0.19
C THR A 107 -8.22 6.47 1.05
N GLY A 108 -7.42 5.47 0.70
CA GLY A 108 -7.34 4.19 1.40
C GLY A 108 -6.66 4.22 2.77
N GLY A 109 -6.14 3.05 3.17
CA GLY A 109 -5.61 2.79 4.50
C GLY A 109 -6.55 1.86 5.29
N PRO A 110 -7.19 2.28 6.41
CA PRO A 110 -7.21 3.64 6.97
C PRO A 110 -5.84 4.16 7.38
N GLY A 111 -5.70 5.47 7.53
CA GLY A 111 -4.42 6.07 7.90
C GLY A 111 -3.62 6.70 6.76
N SER A 112 -4.18 6.88 5.56
CA SER A 112 -3.57 7.73 4.52
C SER A 112 -3.97 9.22 4.69
N SER A 113 -3.03 10.12 4.40
CA SER A 113 -3.21 11.58 4.38
C SER A 113 -3.66 12.01 2.99
N GLY A 114 -4.97 12.20 2.82
CA GLY A 114 -5.54 12.65 1.55
C GLY A 114 -4.94 13.98 1.07
N ILE A 115 -4.53 14.87 1.99
CA ILE A 115 -3.91 16.15 1.63
C ILE A 115 -2.52 15.97 1.00
N GLN A 116 -1.70 15.04 1.49
CA GLN A 116 -0.37 14.81 0.94
C GLN A 116 -0.39 14.02 -0.37
N LEU A 117 -1.45 13.23 -0.60
CA LEU A 117 -1.66 12.50 -1.85
C LEU A 117 -2.37 13.36 -2.93
N ALA A 118 -3.01 14.47 -2.55
CA ALA A 118 -3.89 15.24 -3.44
C ALA A 118 -3.26 15.64 -4.80
N GLU A 119 -1.99 16.08 -4.81
CA GLU A 119 -1.32 16.52 -6.04
C GLU A 119 -0.97 15.34 -6.97
N SER A 120 -0.59 14.16 -6.44
CA SER A 120 -0.32 12.98 -7.27
C SER A 120 -1.60 12.43 -7.91
N TYR A 121 -2.72 12.48 -7.19
CA TYR A 121 -4.04 12.13 -7.73
C TYR A 121 -4.46 13.09 -8.84
N VAL A 122 -4.31 14.41 -8.65
CA VAL A 122 -4.65 15.41 -9.67
C VAL A 122 -3.77 15.26 -10.92
N ALA A 123 -2.49 14.93 -10.77
CA ALA A 123 -1.60 14.66 -11.90
C ALA A 123 -2.04 13.46 -12.76
N ALA A 124 -2.67 12.44 -12.16
CA ALA A 124 -3.19 11.26 -12.84
C ALA A 124 -4.64 11.42 -13.38
N MET A 125 -5.37 12.45 -12.97
CA MET A 125 -6.76 12.67 -13.40
C MET A 125 -6.88 13.19 -14.84
N ASP A 126 -7.92 12.75 -15.56
CA ASP A 126 -8.28 13.34 -16.84
C ASP A 126 -8.64 14.84 -16.65
N PRO A 127 -8.06 15.77 -17.44
CA PRO A 127 -8.28 17.21 -17.29
C PRO A 127 -9.74 17.66 -17.37
N SER A 128 -10.64 16.87 -17.96
CA SER A 128 -12.08 17.17 -17.96
C SER A 128 -12.69 17.22 -16.55
N ILE A 129 -12.06 16.58 -15.57
CA ILE A 129 -12.44 16.58 -14.16
C ILE A 129 -12.00 17.89 -13.50
N THR A 130 -10.72 18.25 -13.58
CA THR A 130 -10.16 19.50 -13.03
C THR A 130 -10.75 20.75 -13.70
N ASP A 131 -11.11 20.67 -14.99
CA ASP A 131 -11.85 21.71 -15.71
C ASP A 131 -13.28 21.93 -15.16
N SER A 132 -13.89 20.93 -14.51
CA SER A 132 -15.35 20.86 -14.29
C SER A 132 -15.80 20.61 -12.86
N TYR A 133 -14.92 20.26 -11.92
CA TYR A 133 -15.28 19.94 -10.53
C TYR A 133 -14.36 20.61 -9.54
N ASP A 134 -14.94 21.09 -8.45
CA ASP A 134 -14.16 21.45 -7.27
C ASP A 134 -13.71 20.15 -6.60
N LEU A 135 -12.41 19.97 -6.42
CA LEU A 135 -11.82 18.76 -5.86
C LEU A 135 -11.52 18.95 -4.37
N VAL A 136 -11.88 17.96 -3.57
CA VAL A 136 -11.69 17.96 -2.13
C VAL A 136 -11.00 16.67 -1.70
N PHE A 137 -9.85 16.85 -1.07
CA PHE A 137 -9.15 15.83 -0.31
C PHE A 137 -9.13 16.25 1.16
N PHE A 138 -8.89 15.33 2.08
CA PHE A 138 -8.88 15.66 3.50
C PHE A 138 -7.96 14.76 4.29
N ASP A 139 -7.44 15.29 5.39
CA ASP A 139 -6.84 14.48 6.44
C ASP A 139 -7.98 14.15 7.41
N GLN A 140 -8.38 12.89 7.52
CA GLN A 140 -9.37 12.51 8.53
C GLN A 140 -8.85 12.82 9.95
N ARG A 141 -9.76 12.95 10.92
CA ARG A 141 -9.41 13.05 12.34
C ARG A 141 -8.37 11.99 12.72
N GLY A 142 -7.25 12.43 13.33
CA GLY A 142 -6.17 11.53 13.75
C GLY A 142 -4.98 11.41 12.79
N ILE A 143 -4.93 12.12 11.65
CA ILE A 143 -3.73 12.15 10.77
C ILE A 143 -3.35 13.56 10.32
N GLY A 144 -2.08 13.71 9.94
CA GLY A 144 -1.56 14.87 9.21
C GLY A 144 -1.83 16.17 9.93
N ARG A 145 -2.71 16.98 9.36
CA ARG A 145 -3.11 18.30 9.87
C ARG A 145 -4.31 18.28 10.82
N SER A 146 -4.92 17.12 11.06
CA SER A 146 -6.21 16.96 11.76
C SER A 146 -6.07 16.31 13.16
N GLU A 147 -5.24 16.90 14.02
CA GLU A 147 -4.83 16.38 15.35
C GLU A 147 -4.30 14.93 15.29
N PRO A 148 -3.05 14.70 14.83
CA PRO A 148 -2.56 13.35 14.54
C PRO A 148 -2.37 12.45 15.76
N PHE A 149 -2.90 11.22 15.69
CA PHE A 149 -2.60 10.12 16.61
C PHE A 149 -1.33 9.41 16.15
N ARG A 150 -0.30 9.38 17.02
CA ARG A 150 1.03 8.82 16.71
C ARG A 150 1.59 8.06 17.90
N CYS A 151 2.18 6.90 17.63
CA CYS A 151 2.84 6.09 18.64
C CYS A 151 4.02 5.31 18.03
N ASP A 152 4.94 6.06 17.44
CA ASP A 152 6.02 5.55 16.61
C ASP A 152 7.03 4.71 17.44
N ASP A 153 7.30 5.10 18.70
CA ASP A 153 8.16 4.34 19.62
C ASP A 153 7.46 3.03 20.06
N ALA A 154 6.15 3.04 20.34
CA ALA A 154 5.37 1.86 20.70
C ALA A 154 5.27 0.86 19.53
N LEU A 155 4.99 1.34 18.31
CA LEU A 155 4.98 0.54 17.08
C LEU A 155 6.35 -0.10 16.82
N ALA A 156 7.43 0.68 16.86
CA ALA A 156 8.80 0.18 16.69
C ALA A 156 9.28 -0.74 17.82
N GLY A 157 8.52 -0.82 18.92
CA GLY A 157 8.72 -1.75 20.05
C GLY A 157 7.86 -3.01 20.01
N PHE A 158 6.81 -3.06 19.17
CA PHE A 158 5.88 -4.18 19.09
C PHE A 158 6.41 -5.30 18.18
N ASP A 159 7.28 -6.14 18.76
CA ASP A 159 7.90 -7.31 18.13
C ASP A 159 7.15 -8.59 18.59
N ALA A 160 6.00 -8.87 17.97
CA ALA A 160 5.14 -10.00 18.32
C ALA A 160 4.31 -10.52 17.12
N VAL A 161 4.78 -11.60 16.50
CA VAL A 161 4.03 -12.39 15.50
C VAL A 161 3.40 -13.63 16.18
N ILE A 162 2.26 -14.10 15.67
CA ILE A 162 1.59 -15.32 16.14
C ILE A 162 0.74 -15.95 15.03
N ASP A 163 0.73 -17.28 14.97
CA ASP A 163 0.01 -18.09 13.99
C ASP A 163 -0.90 -19.16 14.66
N ALA A 164 -1.59 -19.98 13.86
CA ALA A 164 -2.43 -21.07 14.35
C ALA A 164 -1.66 -22.24 15.01
N SER A 165 -0.34 -22.35 14.81
CA SER A 165 0.51 -23.36 15.44
C SER A 165 0.85 -23.03 16.91
N ALA A 166 0.70 -21.76 17.30
CA ALA A 166 1.06 -21.24 18.62
C ALA A 166 0.38 -21.97 19.80
N ASP A 167 1.20 -22.34 20.81
CA ASP A 167 0.73 -23.02 22.01
C ASP A 167 0.11 -22.06 23.06
N GLU A 168 -0.47 -22.62 24.12
CA GLU A 168 -1.12 -21.83 25.19
C GLU A 168 -0.19 -20.76 25.81
N GLY A 169 1.12 -21.05 25.89
CA GLY A 169 2.13 -20.13 26.41
C GLY A 169 2.54 -19.03 25.44
N ASP A 170 2.60 -19.33 24.14
CA ASP A 170 2.83 -18.33 23.08
C ASP A 170 1.62 -17.40 22.93
N ARG A 171 0.39 -17.94 22.94
CA ARG A 171 -0.86 -17.16 22.94
C ARG A 171 -0.96 -16.24 24.16
N ASP A 172 -0.62 -16.75 25.34
CA ASP A 172 -0.53 -15.97 26.57
C ASP A 172 0.58 -14.91 26.52
N ARG A 173 1.69 -15.14 25.79
CA ARG A 173 2.74 -14.14 25.56
C ARG A 173 2.24 -13.04 24.65
N TYR A 174 1.67 -13.38 23.50
CA TYR A 174 1.13 -12.44 22.54
C TYR A 174 0.08 -11.53 23.19
N ALA A 175 -0.90 -12.09 23.90
CA ALA A 175 -1.94 -11.33 24.58
C ALA A 175 -1.39 -10.24 25.52
N ARG A 176 -0.32 -10.54 26.28
CA ARG A 176 0.33 -9.54 27.16
C ARG A 176 1.13 -8.49 26.40
N LEU A 177 1.71 -8.83 25.25
CA LEU A 177 2.46 -7.89 24.43
C LEU A 177 1.51 -6.94 23.71
N ALA A 178 0.41 -7.45 23.14
CA ALA A 178 -0.62 -6.65 22.47
C ALA A 178 -1.36 -5.71 23.45
N GLU A 179 -1.72 -6.20 24.65
CA GLU A 179 -2.30 -5.36 25.72
C GLU A 179 -1.35 -4.24 26.15
N GLY A 180 -0.06 -4.55 26.38
CA GLY A 180 0.95 -3.55 26.73
C GLY A 180 1.24 -2.54 25.61
N PHE A 181 1.32 -3.01 24.36
CA PHE A 181 1.49 -2.15 23.18
C PHE A 181 0.35 -1.14 23.05
N ALA A 182 -0.90 -1.57 23.23
CA ALA A 182 -2.03 -0.66 23.14
C ALA A 182 -2.06 0.35 24.31
N GLU A 183 -1.68 -0.06 25.54
CA GLU A 183 -1.50 0.89 26.66
C GLU A 183 -0.39 1.93 26.38
N ASP A 184 0.78 1.48 25.90
CA ASP A 184 1.92 2.34 25.58
C ASP A 184 1.60 3.28 24.41
N CYS A 185 0.91 2.80 23.36
CA CYS A 185 0.56 3.59 22.18
C CYS A 185 -0.37 4.77 22.52
N PHE A 186 -1.44 4.55 23.31
CA PHE A 186 -2.31 5.65 23.76
C PHE A 186 -1.56 6.63 24.68
N ALA A 187 -0.67 6.12 25.54
CA ALA A 187 0.14 6.96 26.42
C ALA A 187 1.14 7.84 25.64
N GLU A 188 1.72 7.33 24.56
CA GLU A 188 2.60 8.07 23.65
C GLU A 188 1.85 9.12 22.83
N ALA A 189 0.71 8.74 22.25
CA ALA A 189 -0.18 9.65 21.52
C ALA A 189 -0.78 10.77 22.40
N GLY A 190 -0.75 10.60 23.74
CA GLY A 190 -1.32 11.56 24.69
C GLY A 190 -2.85 11.54 24.74
N VAL A 191 -3.47 10.46 24.26
CA VAL A 191 -4.93 10.28 24.16
C VAL A 191 -5.39 9.29 25.23
N PHE A 192 -6.55 9.49 25.84
CA PHE A 192 -7.05 8.54 26.83
C PHE A 192 -7.61 7.28 26.13
N PRO A 193 -7.40 6.06 26.66
CA PRO A 193 -8.01 4.83 26.12
C PRO A 193 -9.53 4.89 25.94
N SER A 194 -10.24 5.70 26.74
CA SER A 194 -11.68 5.95 26.61
C SER A 194 -12.07 6.83 25.41
N GLU A 195 -11.11 7.50 24.77
CA GLU A 195 -11.30 8.31 23.55
C GLU A 195 -11.06 7.49 22.27
N ALA A 196 -10.73 6.18 22.36
CA ALA A 196 -10.57 5.32 21.18
C ALA A 196 -11.77 5.40 20.21
N PRO A 197 -13.04 5.38 20.65
CA PRO A 197 -14.19 5.47 19.74
C PRO A 197 -14.33 6.81 18.99
N LEU A 198 -13.51 7.82 19.30
CA LEU A 198 -13.53 9.10 18.61
C LEU A 198 -12.87 9.03 17.22
N PHE A 199 -12.07 7.99 16.92
CA PHE A 199 -11.40 7.78 15.64
C PHE A 199 -12.21 6.96 14.63
N ALA A 200 -13.28 6.28 15.05
CA ALA A 200 -14.10 5.43 14.18
C ALA A 200 -14.67 6.18 12.96
N THR A 201 -14.84 5.50 11.83
CA THR A 201 -15.35 6.08 10.57
C THR A 201 -16.65 6.86 10.77
N ARG A 202 -17.54 6.37 11.63
CA ARG A 202 -18.81 7.05 11.93
C ARG A 202 -18.67 8.47 12.50
N GLN A 203 -17.53 8.82 13.11
CA GLN A 203 -17.26 10.19 13.56
C GLN A 203 -16.68 11.03 12.40
N ALA A 204 -15.79 10.44 11.61
CA ALA A 204 -15.15 11.09 10.46
C ALA A 204 -16.14 11.38 9.30
N VAL A 205 -17.18 10.55 9.14
CA VAL A 205 -18.32 10.80 8.24
C VAL A 205 -19.03 12.12 8.56
N GLU A 206 -19.23 12.42 9.84
CA GLU A 206 -19.89 13.67 10.26
C GLU A 206 -18.95 14.90 10.13
N ASP A 207 -17.63 14.70 10.16
CA ASP A 207 -16.67 15.77 9.81
C ASP A 207 -16.85 16.22 8.35
N LEU A 208 -17.07 15.27 7.43
CA LEU A 208 -17.34 15.57 6.03
C LEU A 208 -18.72 16.25 5.85
N GLU A 209 -19.72 15.92 6.67
CA GLU A 209 -21.01 16.64 6.62
C GLU A 209 -20.88 18.09 7.13
N VAL A 210 -20.10 18.33 8.18
CA VAL A 210 -19.75 19.69 8.63
C VAL A 210 -19.03 20.46 7.53
N PHE A 211 -18.09 19.84 6.82
CA PHE A 211 -17.45 20.44 5.65
C PHE A 211 -18.45 20.75 4.53
N ARG A 212 -19.36 19.82 4.18
CA ARG A 212 -20.38 20.04 3.15
C ARG A 212 -21.27 21.24 3.48
N GLU A 213 -21.70 21.35 4.74
CA GLU A 213 -22.50 22.49 5.22
C GLU A 213 -21.73 23.82 5.18
N TRP A 214 -20.46 23.81 5.60
CA TRP A 214 -19.58 24.98 5.56
C TRP A 214 -19.30 25.45 4.12
N TYR A 215 -18.96 24.51 3.22
CA TYR A 215 -18.67 24.77 1.81
C TYR A 215 -19.92 25.23 1.04
N GLY A 216 -21.11 24.84 1.50
CA GLY A 216 -22.39 25.21 0.90
C GLY A 216 -22.79 24.34 -0.30
N ALA A 217 -22.23 23.13 -0.42
CA ALA A 217 -22.66 22.16 -1.43
C ALA A 217 -24.01 21.51 -1.04
N ASP A 218 -24.98 21.48 -1.94
CA ASP A 218 -26.27 20.81 -1.68
C ASP A 218 -26.10 19.29 -1.50
N ALA A 219 -25.21 18.70 -2.30
CA ALA A 219 -24.82 17.29 -2.33
C ALA A 219 -23.38 17.15 -2.88
N LEU A 220 -22.74 16.01 -2.62
CA LEU A 220 -21.36 15.69 -3.00
C LEU A 220 -21.32 14.57 -4.06
N THR A 221 -20.31 14.57 -4.92
CA THR A 221 -19.89 13.39 -5.68
C THR A 221 -18.81 12.69 -4.89
N LEU A 222 -19.01 11.41 -4.59
CA LEU A 222 -18.14 10.66 -3.68
C LEU A 222 -17.28 9.69 -4.48
N TYR A 223 -15.96 9.81 -4.30
CA TYR A 223 -14.98 8.86 -4.77
C TYR A 223 -14.26 8.27 -3.55
N GLY A 224 -14.16 6.95 -3.48
CA GLY A 224 -13.51 6.24 -2.40
C GLY A 224 -12.63 5.14 -2.94
N GLU A 225 -11.45 4.98 -2.34
CA GLU A 225 -10.49 3.94 -2.69
C GLU A 225 -10.19 3.05 -1.49
N SER A 226 -10.20 1.73 -1.65
CA SER A 226 -9.88 0.79 -0.57
C SER A 226 -10.76 1.03 0.67
N TYR A 227 -10.20 1.24 1.87
CA TYR A 227 -10.93 1.74 3.05
C TYR A 227 -11.81 2.97 2.77
N GLY A 228 -11.39 3.88 1.88
CA GLY A 228 -12.20 5.01 1.41
C GLY A 228 -13.54 4.57 0.83
N THR A 229 -13.67 3.36 0.29
CA THR A 229 -14.97 2.81 -0.14
C THR A 229 -15.89 2.45 1.03
N GLN A 230 -15.35 2.02 2.17
CA GLN A 230 -16.08 1.84 3.43
C GLN A 230 -16.52 3.20 3.99
N PHE A 231 -15.61 4.17 4.01
CA PHE A 231 -15.92 5.54 4.43
C PHE A 231 -17.05 6.16 3.59
N GLN A 232 -16.96 6.09 2.25
CA GLN A 232 -17.96 6.71 1.37
C GLN A 232 -19.30 5.95 1.36
N GLN A 233 -19.30 4.62 1.55
CA GLN A 233 -20.54 3.88 1.84
C GLN A 233 -21.19 4.36 3.14
N ALA A 234 -20.41 4.57 4.21
CA ALA A 234 -20.92 5.05 5.48
C ALA A 234 -21.49 6.47 5.38
N TYR A 235 -20.83 7.39 4.67
CA TYR A 235 -21.38 8.72 4.39
C TYR A 235 -22.66 8.64 3.56
N ALA A 236 -22.68 7.84 2.49
CA ALA A 236 -23.87 7.68 1.64
C ALA A 236 -25.06 7.01 2.36
N ALA A 237 -24.80 6.21 3.40
CA ALA A 237 -25.82 5.62 4.26
C ALA A 237 -26.33 6.58 5.35
N ALA A 238 -25.45 7.41 5.93
CA ALA A 238 -25.81 8.41 6.93
C ALA A 238 -26.55 9.62 6.31
N HIS A 239 -26.09 10.07 5.14
CA HIS A 239 -26.54 11.28 4.46
C HIS A 239 -27.04 11.01 3.02
N PRO A 240 -28.02 10.11 2.80
CA PRO A 240 -28.41 9.65 1.46
C PRO A 240 -28.97 10.74 0.53
N ASP A 241 -29.60 11.78 1.11
CA ASP A 241 -30.09 12.97 0.39
C ASP A 241 -28.95 13.95 0.00
N ARG A 242 -27.70 13.67 0.39
CA ARG A 242 -26.50 14.51 0.16
C ARG A 242 -25.52 13.95 -0.86
N VAL A 243 -25.91 12.92 -1.60
CA VAL A 243 -25.03 12.25 -2.58
C VAL A 243 -25.58 12.42 -3.99
N THR A 244 -24.71 12.88 -4.90
CA THR A 244 -24.99 13.03 -6.33
C THR A 244 -24.72 11.71 -7.07
N SER A 245 -23.59 11.08 -6.77
CA SER A 245 -23.19 9.75 -7.25
C SER A 245 -22.05 9.21 -6.37
N LEU A 246 -21.93 7.88 -6.33
CA LEU A 246 -20.93 7.16 -5.54
C LEU A 246 -20.06 6.29 -6.46
N VAL A 247 -18.74 6.43 -6.35
CA VAL A 247 -17.75 5.57 -7.01
C VAL A 247 -16.92 4.89 -5.93
N LEU A 248 -16.90 3.56 -5.96
CA LEU A 248 -16.12 2.72 -5.05
C LEU A 248 -15.08 1.95 -5.87
N ASP A 249 -13.79 2.22 -5.64
CA ASP A 249 -12.68 1.55 -6.32
C ASP A 249 -11.82 0.77 -5.33
N GLY A 250 -11.56 -0.51 -5.61
CA GLY A 250 -11.06 -1.44 -4.59
C GLY A 250 -12.09 -1.58 -3.46
N VAL A 251 -13.24 -2.21 -3.77
CA VAL A 251 -14.42 -2.17 -2.89
C VAL A 251 -14.24 -3.01 -1.62
N VAL A 252 -14.32 -2.37 -0.46
CA VAL A 252 -14.57 -3.00 0.85
C VAL A 252 -16.09 -3.17 1.03
N ASP A 253 -16.53 -4.35 1.46
CA ASP A 253 -17.90 -4.56 1.93
C ASP A 253 -17.94 -4.35 3.47
N PRO A 254 -18.40 -3.22 4.01
CA PRO A 254 -18.34 -2.99 5.46
C PRO A 254 -19.31 -3.88 6.25
N GLN A 255 -20.22 -4.59 5.57
CA GLN A 255 -21.13 -5.56 6.16
C GLN A 255 -20.51 -6.97 6.26
N THR A 256 -19.18 -7.06 6.22
CA THR A 256 -18.44 -8.30 6.03
C THR A 256 -17.59 -8.56 7.32
N PRO A 257 -17.91 -9.54 8.21
CA PRO A 257 -17.51 -9.61 9.65
C PRO A 257 -16.04 -9.82 10.21
N ILE A 258 -14.98 -9.13 9.77
CA ILE A 258 -13.58 -9.21 10.27
C ILE A 258 -12.73 -10.52 10.24
N ARG A 259 -13.27 -11.76 10.19
CA ARG A 259 -12.54 -13.06 10.14
C ARG A 259 -12.59 -13.89 8.81
N SER A 260 -13.42 -13.47 7.87
CA SER A 260 -13.88 -14.08 6.58
C SER A 260 -13.10 -13.65 5.36
N PHE A 261 -13.18 -12.36 5.00
CA PHE A 261 -12.23 -11.66 4.16
C PHE A 261 -10.82 -11.71 4.78
N ALA A 262 -10.68 -12.19 6.03
CA ALA A 262 -9.42 -12.66 6.65
C ALA A 262 -8.84 -13.88 5.94
N ALA A 263 -9.70 -14.81 5.58
CA ALA A 263 -9.37 -15.89 4.70
C ALA A 263 -9.58 -15.54 3.21
N GLU A 264 -10.28 -14.46 2.84
CA GLU A 264 -10.43 -14.06 1.42
C GLU A 264 -9.21 -13.26 0.93
N SER A 265 -8.75 -12.22 1.64
CA SER A 265 -7.57 -11.42 1.30
C SER A 265 -6.28 -12.25 1.45
N ALA A 266 -6.07 -12.96 2.57
CA ALA A 266 -4.91 -13.86 2.71
C ALA A 266 -4.86 -14.95 1.61
N ARG A 267 -6.03 -15.47 1.21
CA ARG A 267 -6.17 -16.36 0.05
C ARG A 267 -5.91 -15.64 -1.26
N ALA A 268 -6.46 -14.45 -1.48
CA ALA A 268 -6.33 -13.70 -2.72
C ALA A 268 -4.87 -13.29 -2.95
N TYR A 269 -4.16 -12.83 -1.92
CA TYR A 269 -2.71 -12.64 -1.94
C TYR A 269 -1.96 -13.93 -2.33
N SER A 270 -2.29 -15.05 -1.70
CA SER A 270 -1.67 -16.35 -2.00
C SER A 270 -2.00 -16.89 -3.40
N ASP A 271 -3.20 -16.63 -3.89
CA ASP A 271 -3.69 -17.00 -5.22
C ASP A 271 -3.07 -16.08 -6.29
N VAL A 272 -2.94 -14.78 -6.05
CA VAL A 272 -2.25 -13.81 -6.93
C VAL A 272 -0.75 -14.09 -6.98
N LEU A 273 -0.13 -14.51 -5.88
CA LEU A 273 1.25 -15.02 -5.85
C LEU A 273 1.39 -16.29 -6.70
N ALA A 274 0.48 -17.26 -6.53
CA ALA A 274 0.49 -18.48 -7.34
C ALA A 274 0.23 -18.20 -8.83
N LEU A 275 -0.65 -17.24 -9.16
CA LEU A 275 -0.91 -16.78 -10.53
C LEU A 275 0.30 -16.07 -11.13
N THR A 276 0.99 -15.22 -10.36
CA THR A 276 2.21 -14.51 -10.76
C THR A 276 3.32 -15.50 -11.13
N LEU A 277 3.60 -16.45 -10.23
CA LEU A 277 4.61 -17.48 -10.45
C LEU A 277 4.23 -18.41 -11.62
N THR A 278 2.97 -18.81 -11.74
CA THR A 278 2.49 -19.60 -12.90
C THR A 278 2.51 -18.79 -14.21
N GLY A 279 2.36 -17.47 -14.13
CA GLY A 279 2.49 -16.55 -15.25
C GLY A 279 3.94 -16.45 -15.75
N CYS A 280 4.91 -16.45 -14.84
CA CYS A 280 6.33 -16.53 -15.17
C CYS A 280 6.65 -17.79 -16.01
N ASP A 281 6.16 -18.97 -15.60
CA ASP A 281 6.29 -20.23 -16.36
C ASP A 281 5.67 -20.16 -17.79
N ALA A 282 4.77 -19.20 -18.05
CA ALA A 282 4.08 -19.01 -19.32
C ALA A 282 4.68 -17.89 -20.19
N GLU A 283 5.44 -16.97 -19.61
CA GLU A 283 6.13 -15.86 -20.28
C GLU A 283 7.56 -16.27 -20.65
N PRO A 284 7.92 -16.39 -21.95
CA PRO A 284 9.21 -16.96 -22.37
C PRO A 284 10.45 -16.38 -21.70
N LEU A 285 10.53 -15.05 -21.51
CA LEU A 285 11.70 -14.43 -20.89
C LEU A 285 11.81 -14.77 -19.39
N CYS A 286 10.68 -14.85 -18.67
CA CYS A 286 10.65 -15.23 -17.27
C CYS A 286 10.93 -16.73 -17.07
N ALA A 287 10.42 -17.56 -17.99
CA ALA A 287 10.67 -19.01 -18.00
C ALA A 287 12.11 -19.38 -18.39
N ASP A 288 12.81 -18.56 -19.18
CA ASP A 288 14.22 -18.75 -19.52
C ASP A 288 15.16 -18.36 -18.34
N ASP A 289 14.76 -17.38 -17.51
CA ASP A 289 15.44 -17.03 -16.25
C ASP A 289 15.15 -18.02 -15.10
N ALA A 290 14.00 -18.70 -15.13
CA ALA A 290 13.56 -19.58 -14.06
C ALA A 290 14.32 -20.94 -14.10
N PRO A 291 15.05 -21.33 -13.04
CA PRO A 291 15.80 -22.60 -13.01
C PRO A 291 14.92 -23.87 -12.92
N GLY A 292 13.60 -23.68 -12.80
CA GLY A 292 12.58 -24.71 -12.70
C GLY A 292 11.19 -24.07 -12.78
N LEU A 293 10.14 -24.82 -12.42
CA LEU A 293 8.80 -24.25 -12.33
C LEU A 293 8.76 -23.20 -11.21
N SER A 294 8.41 -21.95 -11.50
CA SER A 294 8.57 -20.82 -10.57
C SER A 294 7.83 -21.04 -9.24
N VAL A 295 6.66 -21.68 -9.28
CA VAL A 295 5.90 -22.04 -8.06
C VAL A 295 6.70 -22.98 -7.15
N ALA A 296 7.36 -23.99 -7.72
CA ALA A 296 8.18 -24.93 -6.97
C ALA A 296 9.49 -24.28 -6.50
N ALA A 297 10.08 -23.38 -7.28
CA ALA A 297 11.28 -22.64 -6.92
C ALA A 297 11.03 -21.72 -5.71
N TYR A 298 9.89 -21.02 -5.69
CA TYR A 298 9.45 -20.24 -4.53
C TYR A 298 9.22 -21.15 -3.30
N ASP A 299 8.47 -22.24 -3.45
CA ASP A 299 8.17 -23.14 -2.33
C ASP A 299 9.45 -23.78 -1.73
N GLU A 300 10.44 -24.11 -2.57
CA GLU A 300 11.75 -24.62 -2.13
C GLU A 300 12.59 -23.53 -1.44
N LEU A 301 12.58 -22.29 -1.95
CA LEU A 301 13.26 -21.15 -1.31
C LEU A 301 12.65 -20.80 0.05
N ALA A 302 11.31 -20.70 0.14
CA ALA A 302 10.61 -20.44 1.39
C ALA A 302 10.89 -21.53 2.44
N ALA A 303 10.88 -22.81 2.04
CA ALA A 303 11.22 -23.92 2.92
C ALA A 303 12.68 -23.91 3.39
N GLU A 304 13.63 -23.48 2.55
CA GLU A 304 15.03 -23.29 2.95
C GLU A 304 15.15 -22.16 3.99
N LEU A 305 14.59 -20.99 3.70
CA LEU A 305 14.70 -19.79 4.55
C LEU A 305 14.01 -19.99 5.91
N ALA A 306 12.89 -20.73 5.95
CA ALA A 306 12.22 -21.12 7.19
C ALA A 306 13.04 -22.09 8.07
N GLU A 307 13.94 -22.90 7.48
CA GLU A 307 14.89 -23.72 8.25
C GLU A 307 16.15 -22.94 8.65
N THR A 308 16.70 -22.09 7.77
CA THR A 308 17.94 -21.33 8.00
C THR A 308 18.03 -20.13 7.06
N PRO A 309 18.17 -18.89 7.58
CA PRO A 309 18.45 -17.70 6.79
C PRO A 309 19.73 -17.84 5.94
N ARG A 310 19.70 -17.31 4.71
CA ARG A 310 20.79 -17.46 3.74
C ARG A 310 21.78 -16.30 3.84
N GLU A 311 23.04 -16.59 4.16
CA GLU A 311 24.12 -15.59 4.15
C GLU A 311 24.41 -15.11 2.71
N TYR A 312 24.50 -13.79 2.50
CA TYR A 312 24.87 -13.16 1.22
C TYR A 312 25.66 -11.86 1.44
N SER A 313 26.41 -11.41 0.42
CA SER A 313 27.19 -10.16 0.49
C SER A 313 26.39 -9.01 -0.11
N TYR A 314 25.95 -8.05 0.72
CA TYR A 314 25.20 -6.87 0.31
C TYR A 314 26.17 -5.73 -0.09
N PRO A 315 26.04 -5.12 -1.29
CA PRO A 315 26.92 -4.05 -1.75
C PRO A 315 26.58 -2.70 -1.09
N LEU A 316 27.59 -2.03 -0.50
CA LEU A 316 27.43 -0.79 0.24
C LEU A 316 27.78 0.47 -0.57
N PRO A 317 27.24 1.66 -0.20
CA PRO A 317 27.51 2.92 -0.89
C PRO A 317 28.97 3.41 -0.84
N ASP A 318 29.81 2.84 0.03
CA ASP A 318 31.24 3.18 0.12
C ASP A 318 32.13 2.29 -0.78
N GLY A 319 31.52 1.43 -1.60
CA GLY A 319 32.19 0.43 -2.44
C GLY A 319 32.68 -0.80 -1.65
N GLY A 320 32.30 -0.93 -0.38
CA GLY A 320 32.46 -2.16 0.40
C GLY A 320 31.30 -3.15 0.23
N THR A 321 31.36 -4.26 0.95
CA THR A 321 30.22 -5.17 1.16
C THR A 321 30.03 -5.48 2.63
N GLU A 322 28.80 -5.84 2.99
CA GLU A 322 28.40 -6.34 4.31
C GLU A 322 27.75 -7.72 4.16
N GLU A 323 28.16 -8.69 4.99
CA GLU A 323 27.46 -9.99 5.03
C GLU A 323 26.12 -9.83 5.75
N ARG A 324 25.03 -10.14 5.05
CA ARG A 324 23.65 -10.11 5.55
C ARG A 324 23.02 -11.50 5.48
N GLU A 325 21.90 -11.66 6.18
CA GLU A 325 21.07 -12.87 6.14
C GLU A 325 19.79 -12.51 5.38
N LEU A 326 19.45 -13.23 4.31
CA LEU A 326 18.11 -13.21 3.71
C LEU A 326 17.22 -14.13 4.57
N THR A 327 16.02 -13.68 4.97
CA THR A 327 15.09 -14.45 5.81
C THR A 327 13.78 -14.80 5.10
N VAL A 328 12.97 -15.69 5.70
CA VAL A 328 11.66 -16.05 5.15
C VAL A 328 10.68 -14.88 5.25
N GLU A 329 10.76 -14.12 6.35
CA GLU A 329 9.96 -12.92 6.58
C GLU A 329 10.27 -11.82 5.55
N GLU A 330 11.51 -11.72 5.07
CA GLU A 330 11.87 -10.83 3.95
C GLU A 330 11.32 -11.32 2.60
N LEU A 331 11.34 -12.63 2.33
CA LEU A 331 10.69 -13.21 1.14
C LEU A 331 9.17 -12.96 1.16
N GLU A 332 8.53 -13.10 2.32
CA GLU A 332 7.09 -12.91 2.50
C GLU A 332 6.69 -11.43 2.45
N ALA A 333 7.48 -10.52 3.01
CA ALA A 333 7.29 -9.07 2.86
C ALA A 333 7.50 -8.61 1.40
N ALA A 334 8.52 -9.14 0.72
CA ALA A 334 8.72 -8.93 -0.72
C ALA A 334 7.54 -9.47 -1.53
N ALA A 335 7.00 -10.65 -1.19
CA ALA A 335 5.84 -11.21 -1.87
C ALA A 335 4.58 -10.36 -1.64
N ALA A 336 4.24 -10.08 -0.38
CA ALA A 336 3.01 -9.38 0.00
C ALA A 336 2.91 -8.00 -0.65
N GLY A 337 3.86 -7.09 -0.39
CA GLY A 337 3.80 -5.73 -0.95
C GLY A 337 3.79 -5.67 -2.48
N SER A 338 4.34 -6.70 -3.15
CA SER A 338 4.35 -6.76 -4.61
C SER A 338 3.08 -7.31 -5.26
N MET A 339 2.18 -8.00 -4.54
CA MET A 339 0.97 -8.57 -5.16
C MET A 339 -0.09 -7.53 -5.52
N SER A 340 -0.07 -6.34 -4.90
CA SER A 340 -1.06 -5.28 -5.12
C SER A 340 -1.04 -4.68 -6.53
N VAL A 341 0.12 -4.69 -7.22
CA VAL A 341 0.33 -3.94 -8.48
C VAL A 341 1.00 -4.83 -9.54
N PRO A 342 0.47 -4.94 -10.79
CA PRO A 342 0.96 -5.88 -11.80
C PRO A 342 2.46 -5.81 -12.11
N HIS A 343 3.05 -4.61 -12.13
CA HIS A 343 4.47 -4.47 -12.44
C HIS A 343 5.38 -4.85 -11.25
N HIS A 344 4.93 -4.64 -10.01
CA HIS A 344 5.63 -5.18 -8.83
C HIS A 344 5.60 -6.72 -8.83
N ARG A 345 4.50 -7.36 -9.27
CA ARG A 345 4.41 -8.83 -9.41
C ARG A 345 5.51 -9.39 -10.33
N LEU A 346 5.80 -8.71 -11.44
CA LEU A 346 6.87 -9.10 -12.39
C LEU A 346 8.27 -8.89 -11.78
N ARG A 347 8.51 -7.74 -11.13
CA ARG A 347 9.76 -7.45 -10.40
C ARG A 347 10.00 -8.47 -9.28
N PHE A 348 8.96 -8.90 -8.58
CA PHE A 348 9.01 -9.98 -7.59
C PHE A 348 9.40 -11.33 -8.22
N ALA A 349 8.76 -11.74 -9.32
CA ALA A 349 9.13 -12.99 -10.01
C ALA A 349 10.61 -12.98 -10.44
N ARG A 350 11.09 -11.84 -10.97
CA ARG A 350 12.50 -11.62 -11.32
C ARG A 350 13.42 -11.72 -10.10
N ALA A 351 13.05 -11.10 -8.98
CA ALA A 351 13.82 -11.15 -7.74
C ALA A 351 13.88 -12.56 -7.12
N VAL A 352 12.81 -13.36 -7.25
CA VAL A 352 12.81 -14.77 -6.87
C VAL A 352 13.74 -15.58 -7.78
N ASN A 353 13.69 -15.39 -9.11
CA ASN A 353 14.60 -16.07 -10.04
C ASN A 353 16.08 -15.76 -9.70
N ALA A 354 16.42 -14.49 -9.47
CA ALA A 354 17.75 -14.07 -9.02
C ALA A 354 18.16 -14.76 -7.69
N ALA A 355 17.27 -14.76 -6.71
CA ALA A 355 17.53 -15.37 -5.41
C ALA A 355 17.74 -16.89 -5.51
N VAL A 356 17.03 -17.61 -6.38
CA VAL A 356 17.22 -19.06 -6.58
C VAL A 356 18.55 -19.36 -7.29
N GLU A 357 18.99 -18.53 -8.24
CA GLU A 357 20.33 -18.64 -8.85
C GLU A 357 21.47 -18.19 -7.93
N GLY A 358 21.15 -17.50 -6.82
CA GLY A 358 22.07 -17.21 -5.71
C GLY A 358 22.34 -15.73 -5.45
N ASP A 359 21.71 -14.81 -6.19
CA ASP A 359 21.74 -13.38 -5.91
C ASP A 359 20.52 -12.94 -5.08
N ALA A 360 20.73 -12.78 -3.78
CA ALA A 360 19.70 -12.32 -2.85
C ALA A 360 19.49 -10.79 -2.84
N VAL A 361 20.35 -9.99 -3.50
CA VAL A 361 20.31 -8.52 -3.39
C VAL A 361 19.01 -7.92 -3.96
N PRO A 362 18.48 -8.34 -5.14
CA PRO A 362 17.22 -7.82 -5.65
C PRO A 362 16.03 -8.09 -4.72
N LEU A 363 15.96 -9.30 -4.15
CA LEU A 363 14.88 -9.70 -3.25
C LEU A 363 14.95 -8.97 -1.90
N ALA A 364 16.16 -8.81 -1.34
CA ALA A 364 16.34 -8.05 -0.10
C ALA A 364 16.01 -6.56 -0.25
N ARG A 365 16.31 -5.96 -1.42
CA ARG A 365 15.90 -4.58 -1.72
C ARG A 365 14.38 -4.46 -1.87
N LEU A 366 13.74 -5.42 -2.53
CA LEU A 366 12.28 -5.48 -2.63
C LEU A 366 11.60 -5.65 -1.26
N ALA A 367 12.18 -6.47 -0.38
CA ALA A 367 11.72 -6.62 1.00
C ALA A 367 11.83 -5.30 1.78
N ALA A 368 12.97 -4.60 1.66
CA ALA A 368 13.17 -3.29 2.28
C ALA A 368 12.16 -2.25 1.76
N ALA A 369 11.95 -2.18 0.44
CA ALA A 369 10.96 -1.34 -0.21
C ALA A 369 9.55 -1.54 0.36
N ASN A 370 9.06 -2.78 0.33
CA ASN A 370 7.74 -3.13 0.81
C ASN A 370 7.59 -2.90 2.32
N SER A 371 8.69 -2.91 3.09
CA SER A 371 8.72 -2.62 4.53
C SER A 371 8.85 -1.13 4.87
N GLY A 372 8.91 -0.24 3.88
CA GLY A 372 9.23 1.18 4.09
C GLY A 372 10.61 1.40 4.72
N ALA A 373 11.58 0.52 4.49
CA ALA A 373 12.90 0.56 5.11
C ALA A 373 14.00 1.02 4.15
N ASP A 374 14.97 1.77 4.67
CA ASP A 374 16.16 2.15 3.91
C ASP A 374 16.96 0.87 3.55
N PRO A 375 17.26 0.62 2.26
CA PRO A 375 17.90 -0.62 1.82
C PRO A 375 19.37 -0.74 2.27
N ASN A 376 20.03 0.37 2.58
CA ASN A 376 21.41 0.38 3.07
C ASN A 376 21.50 0.13 4.58
N THR A 377 20.49 0.49 5.38
CA THR A 377 20.55 0.36 6.85
C THR A 377 19.59 -0.68 7.44
N GLY A 378 18.50 -0.99 6.73
CA GLY A 378 17.36 -1.75 7.26
C GLY A 378 16.56 -0.99 8.32
N GLU A 379 16.76 0.33 8.46
CA GLU A 379 15.97 1.17 9.37
C GLU A 379 14.68 1.62 8.66
N VAL A 380 13.53 1.43 9.32
CA VAL A 380 12.22 1.89 8.82
C VAL A 380 12.23 3.42 8.69
N VAL A 381 11.91 3.90 7.50
CA VAL A 381 11.72 5.32 7.19
C VAL A 381 10.23 5.65 7.34
N PRO A 382 9.86 6.58 8.23
CA PRO A 382 8.46 6.96 8.37
C PRO A 382 7.91 7.58 7.08
N ASP A 383 6.92 6.95 6.48
CA ASP A 383 6.11 7.56 5.42
C ASP A 383 5.32 8.74 6.01
N PRO A 384 5.52 9.98 5.55
CA PRO A 384 4.75 11.12 6.04
C PRO A 384 3.28 11.06 5.61
N SER A 385 2.96 10.35 4.53
CA SER A 385 1.62 10.23 3.94
C SER A 385 0.76 9.12 4.56
N PHE A 386 1.35 8.21 5.35
CA PHE A 386 0.64 7.10 5.99
C PHE A 386 0.91 7.01 7.50
N SER A 387 -0.05 6.49 8.27
CA SER A 387 0.07 6.31 9.73
C SER A 387 -0.44 4.93 10.16
N PRO A 388 0.46 3.97 10.47
CA PRO A 388 0.10 2.69 11.09
C PRO A 388 -0.62 2.86 12.44
N ALA A 389 -0.31 3.94 13.17
CA ALA A 389 -0.98 4.27 14.42
C ALA A 389 -2.44 4.66 14.19
N LEU A 390 -2.74 5.44 13.14
CA LEU A 390 -4.12 5.77 12.80
C LEU A 390 -4.86 4.57 12.19
N PHE A 391 -4.20 3.73 11.38
CA PHE A 391 -4.79 2.49 10.87
C PHE A 391 -5.43 1.69 12.01
N LEU A 392 -4.64 1.37 13.05
CA LEU A 392 -5.13 0.64 14.23
C LEU A 392 -6.18 1.45 15.01
N ALA A 393 -6.01 2.76 15.16
CA ALA A 393 -6.98 3.58 15.88
C ALA A 393 -8.37 3.63 15.21
N VAL A 394 -8.46 3.43 13.89
CA VAL A 394 -9.72 3.37 13.13
C VAL A 394 -10.23 1.93 13.03
N GLU A 395 -9.41 1.02 12.50
CA GLU A 395 -9.80 -0.35 12.17
C GLU A 395 -10.30 -1.12 13.40
N CYS A 396 -9.57 -0.97 14.52
CA CYS A 396 -9.94 -1.61 15.78
C CYS A 396 -11.23 -1.03 16.42
N GLN A 397 -11.80 0.06 15.88
CA GLN A 397 -13.11 0.61 16.28
C GLN A 397 -14.22 0.35 15.26
N ASP A 398 -13.89 0.24 13.97
CA ASP A 398 -14.89 0.03 12.92
C ASP A 398 -15.45 -1.40 12.94
N PHE A 399 -14.70 -2.39 13.43
CA PHE A 399 -15.17 -3.78 13.48
C PHE A 399 -15.31 -4.36 14.89
N PRO A 400 -16.33 -5.21 15.15
CA PRO A 400 -16.54 -5.82 16.45
C PRO A 400 -15.60 -7.02 16.69
N PHE A 401 -14.29 -6.76 16.75
CA PHE A 401 -13.21 -7.74 17.01
C PHE A 401 -13.46 -8.61 18.26
N VAL A 402 -14.07 -8.05 19.30
CA VAL A 402 -14.43 -8.78 20.53
C VAL A 402 -15.93 -8.66 20.81
N PRO A 403 -16.75 -9.68 20.47
CA PRO A 403 -18.20 -9.67 20.67
C PRO A 403 -18.63 -9.46 22.13
N GLU A 404 -19.88 -9.00 22.31
CA GLU A 404 -20.47 -8.82 23.65
C GLU A 404 -20.42 -10.12 24.47
N GLY A 405 -19.92 -10.04 25.71
CA GLY A 405 -19.80 -11.18 26.61
C GLY A 405 -18.58 -12.08 26.38
N SER A 406 -17.74 -11.80 25.38
CA SER A 406 -16.44 -12.46 25.19
C SER A 406 -15.28 -11.66 25.78
N SER A 407 -14.06 -12.20 25.73
CA SER A 407 -12.83 -11.52 26.15
C SER A 407 -11.76 -11.56 25.04
N PRO A 408 -10.86 -10.56 24.97
CA PRO A 408 -9.75 -10.54 24.00
C PRO A 408 -8.99 -11.86 23.89
N ARG A 409 -8.61 -12.43 25.04
CA ARG A 409 -7.86 -13.68 25.12
C ARG A 409 -8.65 -14.89 24.61
N ALA A 410 -9.98 -14.91 24.79
CA ALA A 410 -10.82 -15.98 24.27
C ALA A 410 -11.02 -15.84 22.76
N GLU A 411 -11.18 -14.62 22.24
CA GLU A 411 -11.28 -14.38 20.80
C GLU A 411 -9.96 -14.63 20.07
N LEU A 412 -8.80 -14.46 20.73
CA LEU A 412 -7.51 -14.92 20.21
C LEU A 412 -7.51 -16.45 20.00
N ASP A 413 -7.99 -17.24 20.98
CA ASP A 413 -8.10 -18.70 20.79
C ASP A 413 -9.05 -19.04 19.63
N VAL A 414 -10.20 -18.37 19.54
CA VAL A 414 -11.19 -18.61 18.47
C VAL A 414 -10.63 -18.26 17.09
N TRP A 415 -9.82 -17.20 16.98
CA TRP A 415 -9.19 -16.80 15.71
C TRP A 415 -8.15 -17.85 15.28
N LEU A 416 -7.22 -18.20 16.16
CA LEU A 416 -6.14 -19.15 15.85
C LEU A 416 -6.65 -20.58 15.63
N ASP A 417 -7.55 -21.08 16.48
CA ASP A 417 -8.16 -22.41 16.30
C ASP A 417 -9.10 -22.44 15.07
N GLY A 418 -9.55 -21.27 14.59
CA GLY A 418 -10.43 -21.10 13.45
C GLY A 418 -9.73 -21.15 12.08
N ALA A 419 -8.41 -20.91 12.02
CA ALA A 419 -7.66 -20.72 10.76
C ALA A 419 -7.88 -21.85 9.73
N ALA A 420 -7.77 -23.10 10.16
CA ALA A 420 -7.99 -24.27 9.30
C ALA A 420 -9.43 -24.37 8.78
N ALA A 421 -10.43 -23.96 9.57
CA ALA A 421 -11.84 -23.95 9.17
C ALA A 421 -12.19 -22.76 8.24
N ALA A 422 -11.48 -21.64 8.40
CA ALA A 422 -11.48 -20.52 7.45
C ALA A 422 -10.73 -20.86 6.14
N GLY A 423 -9.95 -21.95 6.15
CA GLY A 423 -9.18 -22.43 5.00
C GLY A 423 -7.89 -21.64 4.79
N VAL A 424 -7.27 -21.16 5.87
CA VAL A 424 -6.00 -20.40 5.85
C VAL A 424 -4.79 -21.34 5.93
N GLU A 425 -4.94 -22.50 6.58
CA GLU A 425 -3.87 -23.49 6.74
C GLU A 425 -3.25 -23.92 5.39
N GLY A 426 -1.95 -23.63 5.20
CA GLY A 426 -1.20 -24.01 4.01
C GLY A 426 -1.33 -23.06 2.81
N LEU A 427 -1.81 -21.83 3.03
CA LEU A 427 -1.58 -20.72 2.11
C LEU A 427 -0.11 -20.28 2.15
N ARG A 428 0.34 -19.48 1.18
CA ARG A 428 1.74 -18.97 1.11
C ARG A 428 1.97 -17.70 1.91
N LEU A 429 0.90 -16.94 2.11
CA LEU A 429 0.86 -15.69 2.83
C LEU A 429 -0.30 -15.78 3.84
N ASP A 430 -0.26 -16.79 4.71
CA ASP A 430 -1.26 -16.95 5.78
C ASP A 430 -1.06 -15.95 6.93
N ASP A 431 0.15 -15.39 7.12
CA ASP A 431 0.41 -14.32 8.09
C ASP A 431 -0.53 -13.11 7.95
N LEU A 432 -0.99 -12.84 6.72
CA LEU A 432 -2.01 -11.85 6.41
C LEU A 432 -3.34 -12.05 7.19
N TYR A 433 -3.66 -13.28 7.60
CA TYR A 433 -4.84 -13.61 8.43
C TYR A 433 -4.69 -13.17 9.90
N TYR A 434 -3.46 -12.93 10.36
CA TYR A 434 -3.14 -12.62 11.76
C TYR A 434 -2.77 -11.14 11.99
N ALA A 435 -2.69 -10.34 10.92
CA ALA A 435 -2.28 -8.93 10.92
C ALA A 435 -2.97 -8.09 12.02
N ASP A 436 -4.31 -8.17 12.09
CA ASP A 436 -5.15 -7.31 12.93
C ASP A 436 -5.46 -7.89 14.32
N LEU A 437 -4.78 -8.97 14.72
CA LEU A 437 -4.86 -9.49 16.08
C LEU A 437 -4.54 -8.48 17.20
N PRO A 438 -3.76 -7.39 17.01
CA PRO A 438 -3.64 -6.33 18.02
C PRO A 438 -4.99 -5.67 18.37
N CYS A 439 -5.93 -5.59 17.41
CA CYS A 439 -7.26 -5.03 17.64
C CYS A 439 -8.11 -5.81 18.66
N LEU A 440 -7.78 -7.08 18.94
CA LEU A 440 -8.41 -7.80 20.04
C LEU A 440 -8.14 -7.15 21.41
N PHE A 441 -6.97 -6.52 21.57
CA PHE A 441 -6.49 -5.96 22.84
C PHE A 441 -6.52 -4.42 22.87
N TRP A 442 -6.94 -3.79 21.77
CA TRP A 442 -7.04 -2.34 21.65
C TRP A 442 -8.15 -1.76 22.55
N PRO A 443 -7.96 -0.57 23.15
CA PRO A 443 -9.01 0.13 23.87
C PRO A 443 -10.29 0.34 23.06
N ARG A 444 -11.43 0.26 23.74
CA ARG A 444 -12.76 0.36 23.14
C ARG A 444 -13.77 0.98 24.12
N GLY A 445 -14.91 1.41 23.59
CA GLY A 445 -16.04 1.88 24.38
C GLY A 445 -16.69 0.80 25.26
N ASP A 446 -17.63 1.23 26.11
CA ASP A 446 -18.41 0.33 26.98
C ASP A 446 -19.29 -0.65 26.18
N GLU A 447 -19.69 -0.29 24.96
CA GLU A 447 -20.44 -1.11 24.01
C GLU A 447 -19.60 -1.31 22.72
N PRO A 448 -19.65 -2.48 22.06
CA PRO A 448 -19.02 -2.65 20.75
C PRO A 448 -19.64 -1.70 19.73
N ALA A 449 -18.82 -1.00 18.95
CA ALA A 449 -19.33 -0.21 17.83
C ALA A 449 -19.99 -1.13 16.78
N PRO A 450 -21.12 -0.71 16.18
CA PRO A 450 -21.65 -1.38 15.01
C PRO A 450 -20.71 -1.16 13.82
N PRO A 451 -20.61 -2.12 12.88
CA PRO A 451 -19.84 -1.93 11.66
C PRO A 451 -20.36 -0.73 10.85
N PRO A 452 -19.52 -0.07 10.04
CA PRO A 452 -19.93 1.04 9.21
C PRO A 452 -21.17 0.67 8.36
N PRO A 453 -22.20 1.53 8.34
CA PRO A 453 -23.41 1.25 7.59
C PRO A 453 -23.13 1.27 6.08
N ALA A 454 -23.90 0.51 5.32
CA ALA A 454 -23.86 0.55 3.87
C ALA A 454 -25.19 1.09 3.30
N PRO A 455 -25.21 1.74 2.13
CA PRO A 455 -26.44 2.22 1.53
C PRO A 455 -27.43 1.08 1.23
N VAL A 456 -28.72 1.38 1.37
CA VAL A 456 -29.83 0.46 1.07
C VAL A 456 -30.76 1.17 0.09
N ASP A 457 -31.02 0.56 -1.08
CA ASP A 457 -31.80 1.13 -2.18
C ASP A 457 -31.41 2.61 -2.52
N PRO A 458 -30.12 2.91 -2.80
CA PRO A 458 -29.67 4.29 -2.99
C PRO A 458 -30.37 5.00 -4.16
N ALA A 459 -30.78 6.25 -3.94
CA ALA A 459 -31.45 7.06 -4.97
C ALA A 459 -30.49 7.70 -5.99
N HIS A 460 -29.18 7.54 -5.78
CA HIS A 460 -28.08 8.07 -6.59
C HIS A 460 -27.35 6.92 -7.30
N PRO A 461 -26.68 7.15 -8.45
CA PRO A 461 -25.99 6.08 -9.14
C PRO A 461 -24.74 5.62 -8.36
N VAL A 462 -24.56 4.30 -8.28
CA VAL A 462 -23.38 3.65 -7.67
C VAL A 462 -22.57 2.91 -8.74
N LEU A 463 -21.27 3.21 -8.82
CA LEU A 463 -20.30 2.55 -9.69
C LEU A 463 -19.26 1.84 -8.83
N LEU A 464 -19.04 0.55 -9.10
CA LEU A 464 -18.12 -0.33 -8.40
C LEU A 464 -17.00 -0.74 -9.35
N LEU A 465 -15.74 -0.61 -8.92
CA LEU A 465 -14.53 -0.95 -9.69
C LEU A 465 -13.70 -1.95 -8.88
N THR A 466 -13.20 -3.01 -9.53
CA THR A 466 -12.37 -4.05 -8.88
C THR A 466 -11.55 -4.83 -9.91
N ALA A 467 -10.36 -5.31 -9.56
CA ALA A 467 -9.68 -6.32 -10.37
C ALA A 467 -10.06 -7.74 -9.92
N ASP A 468 -10.09 -8.71 -10.85
CA ASP A 468 -10.19 -10.12 -10.48
C ASP A 468 -8.94 -10.64 -9.73
N THR A 469 -7.82 -9.93 -9.87
CA THR A 469 -6.56 -10.12 -9.14
C THR A 469 -6.28 -9.01 -8.12
N ASP A 470 -7.31 -8.35 -7.57
CA ASP A 470 -7.14 -7.47 -6.41
C ASP A 470 -6.99 -8.34 -5.13
N PRO A 471 -5.81 -8.35 -4.47
CA PRO A 471 -5.61 -9.17 -3.27
C PRO A 471 -6.01 -8.45 -1.97
N ASN A 472 -6.11 -7.12 -2.02
CA ASN A 472 -6.37 -6.20 -0.91
C ASN A 472 -7.87 -6.16 -0.58
N THR A 473 -8.66 -5.91 -1.64
CA THR A 473 -10.12 -5.94 -1.62
C THR A 473 -10.63 -6.96 -2.64
N PRO A 474 -10.59 -8.27 -2.31
CA PRO A 474 -10.98 -9.34 -3.20
C PRO A 474 -12.34 -9.07 -3.85
N ALA A 475 -12.45 -9.28 -5.16
CA ALA A 475 -13.63 -8.93 -5.97
C ALA A 475 -14.98 -9.47 -5.44
N ALA A 476 -14.96 -10.50 -4.59
CA ALA A 476 -16.14 -10.96 -3.84
C ALA A 476 -16.81 -9.85 -3.01
N ASN A 477 -16.06 -8.87 -2.49
CA ASN A 477 -16.58 -7.68 -1.83
C ASN A 477 -17.42 -6.83 -2.79
N ALA A 478 -16.86 -6.46 -3.94
CA ALA A 478 -17.58 -5.69 -4.96
C ALA A 478 -18.84 -6.42 -5.44
N VAL A 479 -18.78 -7.75 -5.62
CA VAL A 479 -19.96 -8.57 -5.92
C VAL A 479 -21.00 -8.54 -4.81
N ARG A 480 -20.59 -8.62 -3.53
CA ARG A 480 -21.52 -8.50 -2.38
C ARG A 480 -22.19 -7.12 -2.31
N VAL A 481 -21.47 -6.04 -2.64
CA VAL A 481 -22.05 -4.69 -2.72
C VAL A 481 -23.01 -4.60 -3.91
N HIS A 482 -22.65 -5.14 -5.09
CA HIS A 482 -23.51 -5.18 -6.27
C HIS A 482 -24.81 -5.97 -6.04
N ASP A 483 -24.72 -7.13 -5.38
CA ASP A 483 -25.89 -7.95 -5.02
C ASP A 483 -26.85 -7.23 -4.03
N ARG A 484 -26.35 -6.26 -3.25
CA ARG A 484 -27.16 -5.42 -2.34
C ARG A 484 -27.82 -4.23 -3.06
N ASP A 485 -27.22 -3.72 -4.14
CA ASP A 485 -27.78 -2.64 -4.97
C ASP A 485 -27.84 -3.08 -6.46
N PRO A 486 -28.97 -3.69 -6.91
CA PRO A 486 -29.11 -4.18 -8.27
C PRO A 486 -29.27 -3.08 -9.34
N ASP A 487 -29.37 -1.80 -8.95
CA ASP A 487 -29.37 -0.64 -9.87
C ASP A 487 -27.95 -0.02 -10.03
N SER A 488 -26.97 -0.49 -9.24
CA SER A 488 -25.54 -0.17 -9.43
C SER A 488 -24.94 -0.78 -10.70
N ALA A 489 -23.70 -0.39 -11.04
CA ALA A 489 -22.90 -1.03 -12.07
C ALA A 489 -21.52 -1.44 -11.56
N LEU A 490 -21.10 -2.66 -11.89
CA LEU A 490 -19.82 -3.26 -11.58
C LEU A 490 -18.93 -3.33 -12.83
N VAL A 491 -17.70 -2.81 -12.71
CA VAL A 491 -16.62 -2.94 -13.69
C VAL A 491 -15.54 -3.81 -13.09
N VAL A 492 -15.15 -4.87 -13.80
CA VAL A 492 -14.11 -5.81 -13.39
C VAL A 492 -12.95 -5.74 -14.39
N LEU A 493 -11.74 -5.43 -13.94
CA LEU A 493 -10.53 -5.50 -14.77
C LEU A 493 -9.83 -6.84 -14.59
N THR A 494 -9.55 -7.54 -15.69
CA THR A 494 -8.80 -8.80 -15.65
C THR A 494 -7.29 -8.54 -15.47
N GLY A 495 -6.67 -9.17 -14.47
CA GLY A 495 -5.24 -9.07 -14.18
C GLY A 495 -4.80 -7.75 -13.51
N GLY A 496 -5.74 -6.88 -13.15
CA GLY A 496 -5.48 -5.52 -12.70
C GLY A 496 -4.79 -5.35 -11.33
N PRO A 497 -4.43 -4.10 -10.99
CA PRO A 497 -4.01 -3.68 -9.65
C PRO A 497 -5.17 -3.64 -8.65
N HIS A 498 -4.83 -3.40 -7.38
CA HIS A 498 -5.76 -2.80 -6.42
C HIS A 498 -5.93 -1.31 -6.73
N VAL A 499 -7.20 -0.84 -6.79
CA VAL A 499 -7.63 0.46 -7.33
C VAL A 499 -7.31 0.62 -8.82
N LEU A 500 -8.28 1.07 -9.63
CA LEU A 500 -8.22 1.00 -11.09
C LEU A 500 -8.23 2.35 -11.81
N PHE A 501 -8.89 3.36 -11.26
CA PHE A 501 -9.11 4.64 -11.92
C PHE A 501 -7.85 5.50 -11.98
N GLY A 502 -7.61 6.20 -13.09
CA GLY A 502 -6.45 7.07 -13.27
C GLY A 502 -5.16 6.34 -13.70
N TRP A 503 -5.18 5.01 -13.74
CA TRP A 503 -4.06 4.18 -14.25
C TRP A 503 -4.01 4.08 -15.78
N GLY A 504 -4.90 4.77 -16.50
CA GLY A 504 -4.92 4.82 -17.97
C GLY A 504 -5.64 3.65 -18.65
N TYR A 505 -6.37 2.80 -17.91
CA TYR A 505 -7.19 1.72 -18.45
C TYR A 505 -8.43 2.27 -19.16
N PRO A 506 -8.50 2.31 -20.51
CA PRO A 506 -9.51 3.11 -21.21
C PRO A 506 -10.93 2.53 -21.10
N CYS A 507 -11.08 1.29 -20.62
CA CYS A 507 -12.35 0.68 -20.28
C CYS A 507 -12.89 1.18 -18.92
N VAL A 508 -12.01 1.27 -17.90
CA VAL A 508 -12.31 1.72 -16.54
C VAL A 508 -12.52 3.23 -16.51
N ASP A 509 -11.55 4.01 -16.99
CA ASP A 509 -11.60 5.48 -16.89
C ASP A 509 -12.85 6.05 -17.58
N ARG A 510 -13.24 5.46 -18.70
CA ARG A 510 -14.47 5.85 -19.42
C ARG A 510 -15.74 5.56 -18.63
N ALA A 511 -15.75 4.56 -17.73
CA ALA A 511 -16.91 4.30 -16.87
C ALA A 511 -17.07 5.42 -15.82
N VAL A 512 -15.98 5.82 -15.17
CA VAL A 512 -15.94 6.91 -14.19
C VAL A 512 -16.27 8.25 -14.85
N LEU A 513 -15.54 8.62 -15.92
CA LEU A 513 -15.77 9.88 -16.64
C LEU A 513 -17.20 10.00 -17.14
N ARG A 514 -17.80 8.92 -17.68
CA ARG A 514 -19.20 8.94 -18.12
C ARG A 514 -20.17 9.21 -16.97
N LEU A 515 -19.93 8.61 -15.80
CA LEU A 515 -20.76 8.85 -14.62
C LEU A 515 -20.66 10.31 -14.18
N LEU A 516 -19.44 10.84 -14.05
CA LEU A 516 -19.21 12.25 -13.70
C LEU A 516 -19.88 13.18 -14.72
N GLU A 517 -19.52 13.08 -15.99
CA GLU A 517 -19.98 13.99 -17.05
C GLU A 517 -21.50 14.00 -17.28
N SER A 518 -22.18 12.87 -17.06
CA SER A 518 -23.56 12.67 -17.55
C SER A 518 -24.54 12.08 -16.54
N GLY A 519 -24.09 11.72 -15.34
CA GLY A 519 -24.88 11.01 -14.34
C GLY A 519 -25.32 9.60 -14.77
N GLN A 520 -24.59 8.96 -15.70
CA GLN A 520 -24.96 7.67 -16.27
C GLN A 520 -23.91 6.60 -16.02
N LEU A 521 -24.36 5.50 -15.41
CA LEU A 521 -23.62 4.26 -15.30
C LEU A 521 -23.36 3.61 -16.68
N PRO A 522 -22.41 2.65 -16.76
CA PRO A 522 -22.33 1.67 -17.83
C PRO A 522 -23.70 1.07 -18.20
N ALA A 523 -23.89 0.74 -19.49
CA ALA A 523 -25.20 0.25 -19.98
C ALA A 523 -25.47 -1.24 -19.65
N ARG A 524 -24.55 -1.90 -18.94
CA ARG A 524 -24.66 -3.24 -18.40
C ARG A 524 -24.43 -3.15 -16.89
N ALA A 525 -25.16 -3.95 -16.12
CA ALA A 525 -24.92 -4.09 -14.68
C ALA A 525 -23.48 -4.57 -14.42
N GLU A 526 -22.99 -5.52 -15.21
CA GLU A 526 -21.59 -5.99 -15.14
C GLU A 526 -20.84 -5.73 -16.45
N THR A 527 -19.60 -5.25 -16.36
CA THR A 527 -18.68 -5.03 -17.48
C THR A 527 -17.29 -5.56 -17.14
N THR A 528 -16.86 -6.64 -17.79
CA THR A 528 -15.45 -7.06 -17.78
C THR A 528 -14.65 -6.22 -18.77
N CYS A 529 -13.50 -5.73 -18.32
CA CYS A 529 -12.49 -5.04 -19.08
C CYS A 529 -11.27 -5.97 -19.25
N ASP A 530 -10.92 -6.25 -20.49
CA ASP A 530 -9.69 -6.97 -20.88
C ASP A 530 -8.72 -5.94 -21.48
N ASP A 531 -7.96 -5.23 -20.63
CA ASP A 531 -6.94 -4.28 -21.07
C ASP A 531 -5.54 -4.88 -20.84
N ASP A 532 -4.81 -5.13 -21.93
CA ASP A 532 -3.45 -5.71 -21.92
C ASP A 532 -2.42 -4.63 -21.62
N PHE A 533 -2.32 -4.27 -20.34
CA PHE A 533 -1.37 -3.30 -19.79
C PHE A 533 -0.15 -3.99 -19.18
N GLY A 534 0.09 -5.26 -19.55
CA GLY A 534 1.25 -6.02 -19.09
C GLY A 534 2.53 -5.37 -19.57
N LEU A 535 3.27 -4.74 -18.65
CA LEU A 535 4.67 -4.44 -18.92
C LEU A 535 5.38 -5.77 -19.23
N PRO A 536 6.29 -5.80 -20.22
CA PRO A 536 7.06 -7.01 -20.51
C PRO A 536 7.88 -7.41 -19.28
N TYR A 537 8.09 -8.72 -19.11
CA TYR A 537 9.09 -9.19 -18.17
C TYR A 537 10.49 -8.88 -18.74
N GLU A 538 11.31 -8.18 -17.97
CA GLU A 538 12.69 -7.84 -18.34
C GLU A 538 13.67 -8.87 -17.75
N PRO A 539 14.52 -9.52 -18.55
CA PRO A 539 15.35 -10.64 -18.11
C PRO A 539 16.43 -10.26 -17.11
N LEU A 540 16.96 -11.26 -16.39
CA LEU A 540 18.12 -11.10 -15.50
C LEU A 540 19.37 -10.69 -16.29
N PRO A 541 20.32 -9.97 -15.67
CA PRO A 541 21.51 -9.54 -16.40
C PRO A 541 22.39 -10.72 -16.84
N PRO A 542 22.99 -10.67 -18.04
CA PRO A 542 23.84 -11.75 -18.50
C PRO A 542 25.10 -11.82 -17.64
N GLY A 543 25.55 -13.02 -17.31
CA GLY A 543 26.75 -13.24 -16.48
C GLY A 543 28.09 -12.87 -17.12
N SER A 544 28.11 -12.22 -18.30
CA SER A 544 29.33 -11.69 -18.94
C SER A 544 29.00 -10.69 -20.06
N GLU A 545 30.01 -9.91 -20.50
CA GLU A 545 29.94 -9.03 -21.68
C GLU A 545 29.34 -9.74 -22.91
N GLU A 546 29.60 -11.02 -23.14
CA GLU A 546 29.18 -11.71 -24.38
C GLU A 546 27.66 -11.79 -24.53
N GLY A 547 26.88 -11.72 -23.45
CA GLY A 547 25.42 -11.74 -23.49
C GLY A 547 24.75 -10.41 -23.88
N TYR A 548 25.50 -9.30 -23.91
CA TYR A 548 25.00 -8.04 -24.45
C TYR A 548 25.13 -8.07 -25.98
N GLU A 549 24.11 -8.60 -26.66
CA GLU A 549 24.08 -8.77 -28.12
C GLU A 549 23.41 -7.59 -28.86
N ASP A 550 22.36 -6.98 -28.29
CA ASP A 550 21.59 -5.88 -28.90
C ASP A 550 21.60 -4.59 -28.04
N PRO A 551 21.72 -3.39 -28.65
CA PRO A 551 21.76 -2.12 -27.92
C PRO A 551 20.42 -1.69 -27.30
N TYR A 552 19.27 -2.04 -27.89
CA TYR A 552 17.96 -1.71 -27.31
C TYR A 552 17.67 -2.62 -26.11
N GLU A 553 17.96 -3.92 -26.22
CA GLU A 553 17.88 -4.86 -25.09
C GLU A 553 18.84 -4.43 -23.95
N THR A 554 20.03 -3.90 -24.29
CA THR A 554 20.96 -3.32 -23.31
C THR A 554 20.37 -2.11 -22.58
N VAL A 555 19.65 -1.21 -23.27
CA VAL A 555 19.00 -0.03 -22.67
C VAL A 555 17.79 -0.43 -21.81
N ALA A 556 16.98 -1.39 -22.26
CA ALA A 556 15.88 -1.94 -21.49
C ALA A 556 16.37 -2.59 -20.18
N LEU A 557 17.43 -3.40 -20.25
CA LEU A 557 18.07 -4.02 -19.09
C LEU A 557 18.65 -2.99 -18.11
N ILE A 558 19.36 -1.96 -18.58
CA ILE A 558 19.84 -0.86 -17.72
C ILE A 558 18.65 -0.18 -17.02
N THR A 559 17.57 0.07 -17.75
CA THR A 559 16.34 0.63 -17.18
C THR A 559 15.76 -0.29 -16.10
N ALA A 560 15.69 -1.61 -16.34
CA ALA A 560 15.15 -2.59 -15.41
C ALA A 560 16.00 -2.78 -14.13
N GLU A 561 17.32 -2.70 -14.24
CA GLU A 561 18.23 -2.77 -13.06
C GLU A 561 18.12 -1.53 -12.17
N LEU A 562 17.98 -0.36 -12.79
CA LEU A 562 17.92 0.92 -12.08
C LEU A 562 16.52 1.22 -11.53
N LEU A 563 15.47 0.99 -12.31
CA LEU A 563 14.06 1.19 -11.94
C LEU A 563 13.39 -0.07 -11.38
N GLY A 564 14.16 -1.11 -11.06
CA GLY A 564 13.70 -2.32 -10.39
C GLY A 564 13.63 -2.18 -8.86
N PRO A 565 13.84 -3.27 -8.10
CA PRO A 565 13.82 -3.25 -6.62
C PRO A 565 14.72 -2.22 -5.95
N SER A 566 15.80 -1.80 -6.63
CA SER A 566 16.69 -0.73 -6.18
C SER A 566 16.00 0.64 -6.09
N PHE A 567 15.08 0.93 -7.01
CA PHE A 567 14.30 2.18 -7.04
C PHE A 567 13.08 2.11 -6.13
N GLU A 568 12.39 0.97 -6.08
CA GLU A 568 11.23 0.77 -5.19
C GLU A 568 11.61 0.98 -3.71
N ALA A 569 12.86 0.66 -3.33
CA ALA A 569 13.37 0.84 -1.98
C ALA A 569 13.66 2.30 -1.58
N TRP A 570 13.30 3.28 -2.41
CA TRP A 570 13.67 4.68 -2.22
C TRP A 570 12.44 5.59 -2.07
N PRO A 571 12.20 6.17 -0.88
CA PRO A 571 11.04 7.04 -0.65
C PRO A 571 11.18 8.47 -1.23
N ALA A 572 12.14 8.71 -2.13
CA ALA A 572 12.41 9.99 -2.82
C ALA A 572 12.68 11.24 -1.95
N LEU A 573 12.64 11.15 -0.62
CA LEU A 573 12.78 12.30 0.30
C LEU A 573 14.21 12.87 0.39
N GLU A 574 15.23 12.02 0.36
CA GLU A 574 16.65 12.40 0.38
C GLU A 574 17.40 11.63 -0.74
N PRO A 575 18.53 12.17 -1.27
CA PRO A 575 19.32 11.44 -2.25
C PRO A 575 19.82 10.11 -1.69
N LEU A 576 19.61 9.02 -2.44
CA LEU A 576 20.02 7.67 -2.05
C LEU A 576 21.20 7.22 -2.92
N VAL A 577 22.27 6.76 -2.30
CA VAL A 577 23.36 6.06 -3.01
C VAL A 577 23.22 4.57 -2.73
N LEU A 578 23.30 3.74 -3.76
CA LEU A 578 23.34 2.28 -3.66
C LEU A 578 24.65 1.74 -4.23
N GLY A 579 25.26 0.77 -3.54
CA GLY A 579 26.33 -0.03 -4.13
C GLY A 579 25.77 -1.00 -5.17
N CYS A 580 26.48 -1.23 -6.27
CA CYS A 580 26.07 -2.18 -7.31
C CYS A 580 26.71 -3.57 -7.06
N PRO A 581 26.06 -4.69 -7.42
CA PRO A 581 26.47 -6.05 -7.00
C PRO A 581 27.92 -6.43 -7.31
N GLU A 582 28.44 -6.02 -8.47
CA GLU A 582 29.80 -6.28 -8.93
C GLU A 582 30.74 -5.05 -8.75
N GLY A 583 30.30 -4.06 -7.98
CA GLY A 583 31.03 -2.84 -7.63
C GLY A 583 30.55 -1.57 -8.33
N GLY A 584 31.06 -0.43 -7.88
CA GLY A 584 30.55 0.90 -8.27
C GLY A 584 29.27 1.28 -7.55
N THR A 585 28.69 2.43 -7.91
CA THR A 585 27.51 2.99 -7.23
C THR A 585 26.53 3.64 -8.21
N ALA A 586 25.25 3.64 -7.83
CA ALA A 586 24.19 4.45 -8.44
C ALA A 586 23.65 5.46 -7.40
N GLU A 587 23.67 6.75 -7.71
CA GLU A 587 23.11 7.84 -6.90
C GLU A 587 21.77 8.32 -7.48
N TYR A 588 20.70 8.23 -6.69
CA TYR A 588 19.33 8.60 -7.04
C TYR A 588 18.97 9.93 -6.37
N ALA A 589 18.39 10.87 -7.13
CA ALA A 589 17.89 12.15 -6.62
C ALA A 589 16.62 12.57 -7.38
N MET A 590 15.60 13.07 -6.68
CA MET A 590 14.35 13.52 -7.32
C MET A 590 14.28 15.05 -7.29
N ASN A 591 13.84 15.65 -8.40
CA ASN A 591 13.61 17.09 -8.47
C ASN A 591 12.15 17.46 -8.10
N PHE A 592 11.86 18.75 -7.91
CA PHE A 592 10.52 19.23 -7.56
C PHE A 592 9.44 19.03 -8.64
N SER A 593 9.80 18.54 -9.84
CA SER A 593 8.84 18.14 -10.89
C SER A 593 8.69 16.61 -11.00
N GLY A 594 9.12 15.86 -9.97
CA GLY A 594 9.00 14.39 -9.95
C GLY A 594 9.94 13.67 -10.92
N THR A 595 10.91 14.35 -11.53
CA THR A 595 11.91 13.69 -12.38
C THR A 595 12.95 13.02 -11.48
N VAL A 596 13.12 11.71 -11.67
CA VAL A 596 14.17 10.90 -11.07
C VAL A 596 15.46 11.09 -11.88
N MET A 597 16.54 11.40 -11.19
CA MET A 597 17.89 11.53 -11.72
C MET A 597 18.74 10.41 -11.13
N ILE A 598 19.47 9.67 -11.96
CA ILE A 598 20.33 8.56 -11.55
C ILE A 598 21.73 8.78 -12.13
N GLU A 599 22.76 8.95 -11.29
CA GLU A 599 24.17 9.04 -11.71
C GLU A 599 24.90 7.73 -11.41
N LEU A 600 25.59 7.17 -12.40
CA LEU A 600 26.30 5.90 -12.33
C LEU A 600 27.81 6.13 -12.33
N ASP A 601 28.49 5.72 -11.26
CA ASP A 601 29.97 5.70 -11.17
C ASP A 601 30.45 4.25 -11.17
N ALA A 602 30.88 3.78 -12.34
CA ALA A 602 31.32 2.41 -12.61
C ALA A 602 30.40 1.29 -12.08
N CYS A 603 29.08 1.54 -12.00
CA CYS A 603 28.08 0.62 -11.46
C CYS A 603 28.02 -0.66 -12.29
N ALA A 604 28.23 -1.81 -11.65
CA ALA A 604 28.22 -3.12 -12.30
C ALA A 604 27.27 -4.09 -11.58
N TRP A 605 26.48 -4.80 -12.38
CA TRP A 605 25.70 -5.99 -12.01
C TRP A 605 26.15 -7.23 -12.81
N THR A 606 26.82 -7.03 -13.95
CA THR A 606 27.53 -8.08 -14.69
C THR A 606 29.04 -7.97 -14.41
N PRO A 607 29.74 -9.07 -14.08
CA PRO A 607 31.19 -9.05 -13.87
C PRO A 607 31.97 -8.43 -15.04
N ASP A 608 32.95 -7.59 -14.72
CA ASP A 608 33.80 -6.84 -15.67
C ASP A 608 33.04 -5.88 -16.65
N VAL A 609 31.75 -5.60 -16.42
CA VAL A 609 30.92 -4.67 -17.22
C VAL A 609 30.44 -3.49 -16.35
N PRO A 610 31.31 -2.51 -16.03
CA PRO A 610 30.89 -1.26 -15.38
C PRO A 610 30.11 -0.37 -16.35
N VAL A 611 29.07 0.27 -15.82
CA VAL A 611 28.27 1.30 -16.49
C VAL A 611 28.56 2.65 -15.84
N ASP A 612 29.07 3.59 -16.63
CA ASP A 612 29.15 5.02 -16.27
C ASP A 612 28.03 5.78 -16.98
N GLY A 613 27.39 6.77 -16.36
CA GLY A 613 26.42 7.58 -17.08
C GLY A 613 25.39 8.31 -16.21
N THR A 614 24.37 8.82 -16.89
CA THR A 614 23.21 9.44 -16.26
C THR A 614 21.93 8.90 -16.88
N VAL A 615 20.90 8.67 -16.05
CA VAL A 615 19.53 8.36 -16.46
C VAL A 615 18.59 9.39 -15.84
N GLU A 616 17.67 9.93 -16.62
CA GLU A 616 16.60 10.82 -16.20
C GLU A 616 15.26 10.16 -16.53
N VAL A 617 14.33 10.12 -15.59
CA VAL A 617 13.01 9.48 -15.78
C VAL A 617 11.93 10.41 -15.25
N ALA A 618 10.97 10.77 -16.11
CA ALA A 618 9.85 11.61 -15.76
C ALA A 618 8.81 10.86 -14.90
N ASP A 619 7.75 11.57 -14.51
CA ASP A 619 6.53 11.00 -13.93
C ASP A 619 6.79 10.06 -12.74
N GLY A 620 7.65 10.50 -11.81
CA GLY A 620 7.97 9.75 -10.59
C GLY A 620 8.74 8.46 -10.84
N GLY A 621 9.45 8.32 -11.97
CA GLY A 621 10.16 7.09 -12.34
C GLY A 621 9.37 6.14 -13.24
N TYR A 622 8.18 6.53 -13.69
CA TYR A 622 7.31 5.72 -14.56
C TYR A 622 7.23 6.24 -16.02
N GLY A 623 7.80 7.41 -16.31
CA GLY A 623 7.90 7.93 -17.68
C GLY A 623 8.95 7.20 -18.53
N GLU A 624 9.04 7.55 -19.82
CA GLU A 624 10.11 7.03 -20.68
C GLU A 624 11.49 7.54 -20.20
N PRO A 625 12.51 6.67 -20.09
CA PRO A 625 13.83 7.06 -19.61
C PRO A 625 14.64 7.76 -20.70
N THR A 626 15.23 8.91 -20.36
CA THR A 626 16.29 9.53 -21.14
C THR A 626 17.64 9.17 -20.52
N MET A 627 18.59 8.62 -21.27
CA MET A 627 19.88 8.23 -20.70
C MET A 627 21.08 8.48 -21.61
N THR A 628 22.25 8.66 -20.98
CA THR A 628 23.55 8.71 -21.63
C THR A 628 24.51 7.81 -20.86
N VAL A 629 24.80 6.63 -21.40
CA VAL A 629 25.51 5.55 -20.72
C VAL A 629 26.72 5.04 -21.50
N ARG A 630 27.73 4.57 -20.78
CA ARG A 630 28.97 4.00 -21.31
C ARG A 630 29.27 2.67 -20.64
N LEU A 631 29.47 1.67 -21.47
CA LEU A 631 29.92 0.32 -21.13
C LEU A 631 31.29 0.07 -21.80
N PRO A 632 32.05 -0.99 -21.45
CA PRO A 632 33.35 -1.26 -22.08
C PRO A 632 33.32 -1.39 -23.61
N PHE A 633 32.15 -1.76 -24.16
CA PHE A 633 31.90 -2.03 -25.57
C PHE A 633 30.86 -1.09 -26.21
N ALA A 634 30.27 -0.15 -25.46
CA ALA A 634 29.19 0.71 -25.94
C ALA A 634 29.20 2.12 -25.35
N MET A 635 28.63 3.06 -26.10
CA MET A 635 28.32 4.42 -25.66
C MET A 635 26.98 4.79 -26.30
N LEU A 636 25.92 4.78 -25.51
CA LEU A 636 24.53 4.87 -25.96
C LEU A 636 23.89 6.13 -25.39
N GLU A 637 23.13 6.83 -26.24
CA GLU A 637 22.22 7.90 -25.88
C GLU A 637 20.81 7.39 -26.24
N ALA A 638 19.87 7.44 -25.29
CA ALA A 638 18.47 7.04 -25.52
C ALA A 638 17.52 8.14 -25.06
N GLU A 639 16.52 8.45 -25.87
CA GLU A 639 15.52 9.52 -25.69
C GLU A 639 14.30 9.18 -26.56
N ASP A 640 13.06 9.36 -26.06
CA ASP A 640 11.79 9.06 -26.77
C ASP A 640 11.74 7.66 -27.46
N GLY A 641 12.36 6.65 -26.85
CA GLY A 641 12.46 5.29 -27.39
C GLY A 641 13.42 5.10 -28.58
N GLU A 642 14.10 6.15 -29.05
CA GLU A 642 15.22 6.05 -30.00
C GLU A 642 16.53 5.75 -29.24
N VAL A 643 17.46 5.01 -29.87
CA VAL A 643 18.80 4.70 -29.31
C VAL A 643 19.86 5.06 -30.35
N ASP A 644 20.63 6.11 -30.09
CA ASP A 644 21.74 6.58 -30.92
C ASP A 644 23.09 6.20 -30.26
N GLY A 645 24.17 6.17 -31.04
CA GLY A 645 25.54 6.09 -30.51
C GLY A 645 26.41 4.99 -31.13
N LEU A 646 27.17 4.29 -30.30
CA LEU A 646 28.10 3.23 -30.69
C LEU A 646 27.92 1.96 -29.86
N PHE A 647 27.80 0.81 -30.52
CA PHE A 647 27.76 -0.52 -29.92
C PHE A 647 28.72 -1.45 -30.66
N ARG A 648 29.73 -1.99 -29.97
CA ARG A 648 30.78 -2.86 -30.54
C ARG A 648 31.42 -2.27 -31.81
N ASP A 649 31.83 -1.01 -31.73
CA ASP A 649 32.36 -0.16 -32.82
C ASP A 649 31.41 0.06 -34.03
N GLN A 650 30.13 -0.35 -33.96
CA GLN A 650 29.11 -0.06 -34.96
C GLN A 650 28.22 1.11 -34.53
N PRO A 651 27.81 2.01 -35.43
CA PRO A 651 26.81 3.03 -35.12
C PRO A 651 25.41 2.41 -34.95
N VAL A 652 24.69 2.83 -33.91
CA VAL A 652 23.28 2.46 -33.63
C VAL A 652 22.38 3.65 -33.95
N ARG A 653 21.16 3.38 -34.46
CA ARG A 653 20.05 4.29 -34.78
C ARG A 653 18.79 3.51 -35.13
#